data_AF-A0A7W4YKV5-F1
#
_entry.id   AF-A0A7W4YKV5-F1
#
_cell.length_a   1.000
_cell.length_b   1.000
_cell.length_c   1.000
_cell.angle_alpha   90.00
_cell.angle_beta   90.00
_cell.angle_gamma   90.00
#
_symmetry.space_group_name_H-M   'P 1'
#
loop_
_entity.id
_entity.type
_entity.pdbx_description
1 polymer ?
#
loop_
_entity_poly.entity_id
_entity_poly.type
_entity_poly.pdbx_seq_one_letter_code
_entity_poly.pdbx_strand_id
1 'polypeptide(L)'
;MPTSMGIIGATAGAILKVTDGATAAIAKTSGTPRELTVVSSGVAYVDSNGKSASARVLDPSTGATTLLASGAPDAVSVTRDAHGSIYVSGNANPKARSSLKAKTVKPHSSVSSEGRLAVDTPRPYLTTDNGTQQTMLEITGQSLSSGQELALTAPVTPDQSQGTDPGQNPSARLSLTTPGSGTSPIETERACAVPRNDPHNQALQPKPRQVEWAVDQLVTGSLTLQRPANWKNLGMAAYTPSSMFPLPALSGGGTIPAQILLGIAAQESNLWQASRYVTPGVTGNPLVGNYYGNDVTTNNQDQFWKVDWSSADCGYGVMQLTDGMRRAGMERPGEVALPENKQRAIALDYVANIAAGAQLLAQKWNQTRAAGVTINNGDPSYLENWFAAVWAYNTGFHPNDGSGAWGLGWLNNPRNPMYPDYRGSFLDGHPEDAASPQAWPYPEKVLGFAAHALELPESDTSLVAAFRTAWWPASDGQDGTVNRRNVKPPTTLFCVVNLNNCDLTQVVNPGDGDPAGNCVHKDAAGNYDLKCWWHSPATWKTDCDDTCGQDFIRFDPGWDYQADAGSFPPNCGRAGLPANALVVDDVPNGTAPILDAANTRSCSPTATTGSFSFSFPVLPDGTVPAKMDLHQLGAGFNDHFHFSHVNSNGFLNDRLKVTGTWSLGQNLNQWTRVLVHMPDHAGWTNQALYTINNGGGQTEQRSLLQRNFANKWVSLGVFQMNGVPSVSLSNTTYDQAASGTIDIAWDAVAFEPLAAKPRDFYVALGDSYSSGEGASSLDGSDFYRATDHGGFLDPATSDHINNCHRSTEAWPRKADIDGTFRSVGQRQDSFDPTLDFQFLACAGAETQHMLPFRGLANPPTDGSGHVGDHPQNGMLTQLDSGFLDANTTLVSLSIGGNDIKFGPIFLTCIVAATTPVPCNAAPILLSGDTVGAEEATKNRVQNEVPTSVATILTEIHKKAPNAKIVLMGYPELFQSGSSCVFIDDLQRGWLNEVAYMLATAMQNGVAAYQAANPGAPASTFANPMPAFDGHNLCTSNNYVNGMITQLTPGDTYAMKVPISGTQVGLSMQSFHPNKAGTTAYAGVLNQAVQAIGYR
;
A
#
# COMPACT_ATOMS: atom_id res chain seq x y z
N MET A 1 -15.91 10.07 28.23
CA MET A 1 -16.36 8.73 27.82
C MET A 1 -17.87 8.59 28.03
N PRO A 2 -18.66 8.29 26.99
CA PRO A 2 -20.10 8.03 27.13
C PRO A 2 -20.36 6.74 27.93
N THR A 3 -21.36 6.76 28.82
CA THR A 3 -21.84 5.60 29.58
C THR A 3 -23.37 5.57 29.56
N SER A 4 -23.98 4.44 29.92
CA SER A 4 -25.44 4.32 30.05
C SER A 4 -26.08 5.30 31.04
N MET A 5 -25.27 5.97 31.88
CA MET A 5 -25.73 6.93 32.89
C MET A 5 -25.29 8.37 32.61
N GLY A 6 -24.76 8.67 31.42
CA GLY A 6 -24.27 9.98 31.00
C GLY A 6 -22.79 9.96 30.60
N ILE A 7 -22.21 11.13 30.38
CA ILE A 7 -20.79 11.24 30.02
C ILE A 7 -19.96 11.25 31.30
N ILE A 8 -19.00 10.35 31.42
CA ILE A 8 -18.02 10.33 32.52
C ILE A 8 -16.70 10.90 32.00
N GLY A 9 -16.13 11.83 32.77
CA GLY A 9 -14.83 12.45 32.50
C GLY A 9 -13.89 12.28 33.69
N ALA A 10 -12.61 12.56 33.48
CA ALA A 10 -11.61 12.63 34.53
C ALA A 10 -11.06 14.06 34.61
N THR A 11 -10.73 14.49 35.82
CA THR A 11 -9.99 15.72 36.08
C THR A 11 -8.96 15.47 37.18
N ALA A 12 -8.08 16.44 37.42
CA ALA A 12 -7.12 16.35 38.51
C ALA A 12 -7.86 16.17 39.85
N GLY A 13 -7.64 15.00 40.47
CA GLY A 13 -8.19 14.67 41.78
C GLY A 13 -9.65 14.19 41.79
N ALA A 14 -10.31 14.04 40.64
CA ALA A 14 -11.66 13.48 40.59
C ALA A 14 -12.06 12.78 39.28
N ILE A 15 -13.02 11.86 39.38
CA ILE A 15 -13.86 11.43 38.25
C ILE A 15 -15.15 12.24 38.28
N LEU A 16 -15.54 12.77 37.12
CA LEU A 16 -16.68 13.65 36.94
C LEU A 16 -17.80 12.95 36.17
N LYS A 17 -19.04 13.21 36.56
CA LYS A 17 -20.22 13.03 35.71
C LYS A 17 -20.51 14.35 35.01
N VAL A 18 -20.62 14.31 33.69
CA VAL A 18 -20.96 15.44 32.82
C VAL A 18 -22.42 15.29 32.38
N THR A 19 -23.19 16.34 32.65
CA THR A 19 -24.59 16.52 32.22
C THR A 19 -24.69 17.87 31.49
N ASP A 20 -25.77 18.13 30.74
CA ASP A 20 -25.93 19.36 29.93
C ASP A 20 -25.59 20.63 30.72
N GLY A 21 -24.39 21.16 30.48
CA GLY A 21 -23.84 22.39 31.08
C GLY A 21 -23.24 22.27 32.49
N ALA A 22 -23.15 21.09 33.11
CA ALA A 22 -22.64 20.94 34.49
C ALA A 22 -21.78 19.68 34.70
N THR A 23 -20.81 19.77 35.62
CA THR A 23 -19.99 18.64 36.06
C THR A 23 -20.15 18.39 37.56
N ALA A 24 -20.24 17.12 37.95
CA ALA A 24 -20.31 16.70 39.34
C ALA A 24 -19.23 15.67 39.64
N ALA A 25 -18.41 15.89 40.67
CA ALA A 25 -17.42 14.92 41.12
C ALA A 25 -18.12 13.71 41.75
N ILE A 26 -17.91 12.54 41.17
CA ILE A 26 -18.51 11.27 41.59
C ILE A 26 -17.51 10.32 42.26
N ALA A 27 -16.21 10.58 42.10
CA ALA A 27 -15.16 9.93 42.88
C ALA A 27 -13.96 10.86 43.07
N LYS A 28 -13.30 10.79 44.23
CA LYS A 28 -12.00 11.44 44.46
C LYS A 28 -10.87 10.53 44.05
N THR A 29 -9.84 11.11 43.45
CA THR A 29 -8.64 10.41 43.00
C THR A 29 -7.38 11.15 43.44
N SER A 30 -6.25 10.46 43.43
CA SER A 30 -4.97 10.98 43.90
C SER A 30 -4.28 11.88 42.85
N GLY A 31 -4.60 11.66 41.58
CA GLY A 31 -4.22 12.48 40.43
C GLY A 31 -5.35 12.51 39.39
N THR A 32 -5.05 12.87 38.14
CA THR A 32 -6.00 12.66 37.02
C THR A 32 -6.06 11.16 36.69
N PRO A 33 -7.22 10.51 36.84
CA PRO A 33 -7.36 9.10 36.52
C PRO A 33 -7.06 8.83 35.06
N ARG A 34 -6.36 7.73 34.75
CA ARG A 34 -6.04 7.31 33.38
C ARG A 34 -6.76 6.00 33.01
N GLU A 35 -6.73 5.67 31.71
CA GLU A 35 -7.28 4.42 31.18
C GLU A 35 -8.75 4.18 31.57
N LEU A 36 -9.55 5.26 31.53
CA LEU A 36 -10.97 5.17 31.84
C LEU A 36 -11.66 4.31 30.79
N THR A 37 -12.28 3.21 31.22
CA THR A 37 -12.97 2.30 30.30
C THR A 37 -14.28 1.78 30.91
N VAL A 38 -15.32 1.64 30.08
CA VAL A 38 -16.63 1.15 30.54
C VAL A 38 -16.56 -0.35 30.75
N VAL A 39 -16.81 -0.81 31.96
CA VAL A 39 -16.81 -2.24 32.28
C VAL A 39 -18.21 -2.66 32.71
N SER A 40 -18.49 -3.95 32.70
CA SER A 40 -19.83 -4.48 33.01
C SER A 40 -20.39 -4.00 34.35
N SER A 41 -19.51 -3.64 35.30
CA SER A 41 -19.85 -3.17 36.65
C SER A 41 -19.64 -1.67 36.91
N GLY A 42 -19.33 -0.86 35.88
CA GLY A 42 -19.10 0.58 36.05
C GLY A 42 -17.99 1.15 35.15
N VAL A 43 -17.12 1.99 35.70
CA VAL A 43 -15.99 2.59 34.99
C VAL A 43 -14.69 2.14 35.64
N ALA A 44 -13.88 1.36 34.93
CA ALA A 44 -12.53 1.02 35.36
C ALA A 44 -11.57 2.16 35.03
N TYR A 45 -10.57 2.38 35.87
CA TYR A 45 -9.57 3.43 35.73
C TYR A 45 -8.32 3.12 36.55
N VAL A 46 -7.22 3.79 36.27
CA VAL A 46 -6.03 3.78 37.11
C VAL A 46 -5.85 5.13 37.80
N ASP A 47 -5.79 5.10 39.13
CA ASP A 47 -5.46 6.25 39.97
C ASP A 47 -3.96 6.26 40.29
N SER A 48 -3.26 7.36 40.06
CA SER A 48 -1.83 7.48 40.38
C SER A 48 -1.53 8.77 41.12
N ASN A 49 -0.56 8.70 42.03
CA ASN A 49 -0.01 9.85 42.76
C ASN A 49 1.42 10.21 42.31
N GLY A 50 1.87 9.67 41.17
CA GLY A 50 3.23 9.83 40.64
C GLY A 50 4.31 8.96 41.31
N LYS A 51 4.03 8.31 42.44
CA LYS A 51 4.93 7.33 43.10
C LYS A 51 4.38 5.90 43.07
N SER A 52 3.06 5.75 43.06
CA SER A 52 2.35 4.49 42.92
C SER A 52 1.07 4.67 42.10
N ALA A 53 0.57 3.57 41.54
CA ALA A 53 -0.68 3.51 40.80
C ALA A 53 -1.60 2.41 41.36
N SER A 54 -2.91 2.59 41.17
CA SER A 54 -3.96 1.72 41.66
C SER A 54 -5.08 1.59 40.62
N ALA A 55 -5.25 0.39 40.06
CA ALA A 55 -6.38 0.08 39.19
C ALA A 55 -7.66 -0.07 40.03
N ARG A 56 -8.74 0.61 39.65
CA ARG A 56 -9.99 0.72 40.39
C ARG A 56 -11.19 0.63 39.45
N VAL A 57 -12.34 0.25 40.01
CA VAL A 57 -13.65 0.36 39.33
C VAL A 57 -14.55 1.28 40.13
N LEU A 58 -15.10 2.28 39.47
CA LEU A 58 -16.12 3.18 39.98
C LEU A 58 -17.51 2.66 39.60
N ASP A 59 -18.38 2.50 40.59
CA ASP A 59 -19.82 2.46 40.37
C ASP A 59 -20.34 3.89 40.20
N PRO A 60 -20.75 4.31 38.98
CA PRO A 60 -21.13 5.69 38.73
C PRO A 60 -22.50 6.06 39.34
N SER A 61 -23.28 5.09 39.85
CA SER A 61 -24.59 5.33 40.46
C SER A 61 -24.46 5.66 41.96
N THR A 62 -23.46 5.09 42.62
CA THR A 62 -23.22 5.27 44.06
C THR A 62 -21.99 6.11 44.37
N GLY A 63 -21.09 6.29 43.41
CA GLY A 63 -19.78 6.92 43.61
C GLY A 63 -18.77 6.00 44.33
N ALA A 64 -19.14 4.75 44.60
CA ALA A 64 -18.28 3.80 45.29
C ALA A 64 -17.14 3.33 44.38
N THR A 65 -15.92 3.25 44.93
CA THR A 65 -14.74 2.78 44.20
C THR A 65 -14.19 1.50 44.79
N THR A 66 -13.92 0.52 43.94
CA THR A 66 -13.37 -0.79 44.31
C THR A 66 -11.94 -0.91 43.79
N LEU A 67 -10.97 -1.16 44.67
CA LEU A 67 -9.57 -1.39 44.30
C LEU A 67 -9.39 -2.79 43.70
N LEU A 68 -8.75 -2.87 42.53
CA LEU A 68 -8.43 -4.12 41.84
C LEU A 68 -6.96 -4.53 42.07
N ALA A 69 -6.02 -3.61 41.83
CA ALA A 69 -4.59 -3.85 42.03
C ALA A 69 -3.82 -2.55 42.30
N SER A 70 -2.56 -2.67 42.73
CA SER A 70 -1.66 -1.54 42.99
C SER A 70 -0.20 -1.90 42.73
N GLY A 71 0.61 -0.93 42.27
CA GLY A 71 2.01 -1.13 41.88
C GLY A 71 2.71 0.20 41.52
N ALA A 72 3.88 0.11 40.86
CA ALA A 72 4.58 1.28 40.33
C ALA A 72 3.76 1.95 39.20
N PRO A 73 3.90 3.27 38.95
CA PRO A 73 3.08 3.99 37.98
C PRO A 73 3.12 3.46 36.55
N ASP A 74 4.26 2.92 36.10
CA ASP A 74 4.48 2.29 34.80
C ASP A 74 4.05 0.81 34.76
N ALA A 75 3.92 0.18 35.92
CA ALA A 75 3.63 -1.24 36.06
C ALA A 75 2.16 -1.57 36.39
N VAL A 76 1.23 -0.63 36.24
CA VAL A 76 -0.21 -0.84 36.50
C VAL A 76 -1.04 -0.24 35.37
N SER A 77 -1.77 -1.09 34.66
CA SER A 77 -2.74 -0.70 33.64
C SER A 77 -4.03 -1.51 33.76
N VAL A 78 -5.14 -0.98 33.26
CA VAL A 78 -6.45 -1.61 33.22
C VAL A 78 -7.03 -1.60 31.81
N THR A 79 -7.55 -2.74 31.38
CA THR A 79 -8.23 -2.88 30.09
C THR A 79 -9.48 -3.76 30.20
N ARG A 80 -10.21 -3.91 29.11
CA ARG A 80 -11.45 -4.71 29.03
C ARG A 80 -11.53 -5.53 27.75
N ASP A 81 -12.33 -6.59 27.80
CA ASP A 81 -12.87 -7.22 26.59
C ASP A 81 -14.17 -6.53 26.13
N ALA A 82 -14.70 -6.91 24.96
CA ALA A 82 -15.93 -6.37 24.38
C ALA A 82 -17.17 -6.70 25.23
N HIS A 83 -17.11 -7.76 26.05
CA HIS A 83 -18.14 -8.12 27.03
C HIS A 83 -18.05 -7.31 28.33
N GLY A 84 -17.04 -6.45 28.46
CA GLY A 84 -16.83 -5.61 29.64
C GLY A 84 -16.25 -6.35 30.84
N SER A 85 -15.60 -7.50 30.65
CA SER A 85 -14.77 -8.13 31.69
C SER A 85 -13.48 -7.35 31.87
N ILE A 86 -13.00 -7.28 33.12
CA ILE A 86 -11.88 -6.41 33.50
C ILE A 86 -10.58 -7.20 33.55
N TYR A 87 -9.52 -6.63 33.00
CA TYR A 87 -8.17 -7.16 33.04
C TYR A 87 -7.22 -6.11 33.60
N VAL A 88 -6.31 -6.54 34.47
CA VAL A 88 -5.28 -5.67 35.06
C VAL A 88 -3.91 -6.25 34.74
N SER A 89 -3.04 -5.43 34.16
CA SER A 89 -1.67 -5.80 33.81
C SER A 89 -0.68 -5.29 34.86
N GLY A 90 0.43 -6.04 35.09
CA GLY A 90 1.52 -5.60 35.97
C GLY A 90 2.06 -6.61 36.99
N ASN A 91 3.21 -6.29 37.60
CA ASN A 91 3.66 -6.82 38.92
C ASN A 91 2.80 -6.28 40.09
N ALA A 92 1.52 -6.02 39.84
CA ALA A 92 0.62 -5.41 40.78
C ALA A 92 0.12 -6.47 41.77
N ASN A 93 0.21 -6.20 43.07
CA ASN A 93 -0.31 -7.12 44.10
C ASN A 93 -1.86 -7.17 44.00
N PRO A 94 -2.47 -8.26 43.51
CA PRO A 94 -3.92 -8.34 43.39
C PRO A 94 -4.51 -8.41 44.80
N LYS A 95 -5.44 -7.52 45.16
CA LYS A 95 -6.13 -7.62 46.45
C LYS A 95 -7.33 -8.54 46.30
N ALA A 96 -7.17 -9.79 46.76
CA ALA A 96 -8.09 -10.92 46.62
C ALA A 96 -9.50 -10.80 47.28
N ARG A 97 -10.06 -9.59 47.45
CA ARG A 97 -11.34 -9.37 48.15
C ARG A 97 -12.33 -8.41 47.47
N SER A 98 -12.19 -8.11 46.18
CA SER A 98 -13.28 -7.44 45.44
C SER A 98 -14.29 -8.47 44.91
N SER A 99 -15.60 -8.16 45.00
CA SER A 99 -16.68 -8.93 44.34
C SER A 99 -16.59 -8.88 42.81
N LEU A 100 -15.76 -7.98 42.28
CA LEU A 100 -15.42 -7.84 40.87
C LEU A 100 -14.20 -8.73 40.56
N LYS A 101 -14.39 -9.75 39.71
CA LYS A 101 -13.33 -10.66 39.28
C LYS A 101 -12.51 -10.02 38.14
N ALA A 102 -11.56 -9.16 38.48
CA ALA A 102 -10.55 -8.74 37.52
C ALA A 102 -9.55 -9.89 37.31
N LYS A 103 -9.26 -10.24 36.05
CA LYS A 103 -8.22 -11.23 35.72
C LYS A 103 -6.87 -10.53 35.59
N THR A 104 -5.82 -11.14 36.11
CA THR A 104 -4.45 -10.61 35.96
C THR A 104 -3.86 -11.11 34.65
N VAL A 105 -3.23 -10.19 33.90
CA VAL A 105 -2.46 -10.51 32.69
C VAL A 105 -1.03 -9.99 32.86
N LYS A 106 -0.08 -10.45 32.03
CA LYS A 106 1.29 -9.94 32.11
C LYS A 106 1.33 -8.44 31.76
N PRO A 107 2.36 -7.69 32.22
CA PRO A 107 2.53 -6.29 31.85
C PRO A 107 2.45 -6.11 30.33
N HIS A 108 1.73 -5.08 29.86
CA HIS A 108 1.56 -4.73 28.44
C HIS A 108 0.88 -5.78 27.54
N SER A 109 0.30 -6.86 28.09
CA SER A 109 -0.47 -7.82 27.29
C SER A 109 -1.73 -7.17 26.69
N SER A 110 -1.98 -7.42 25.41
CA SER A 110 -3.22 -7.04 24.73
C SER A 110 -4.28 -8.12 24.89
N VAL A 111 -5.48 -7.75 25.34
CA VAL A 111 -6.58 -8.70 25.53
C VAL A 111 -7.44 -8.74 24.27
N SER A 112 -7.69 -9.95 23.76
CA SER A 112 -8.59 -10.17 22.63
C SER A 112 -9.97 -9.58 22.90
N SER A 113 -10.67 -9.10 21.87
CA SER A 113 -12.03 -8.57 21.95
C SER A 113 -13.02 -9.50 22.66
N GLU A 114 -12.86 -10.82 22.54
CA GLU A 114 -13.71 -11.83 23.19
C GLU A 114 -13.24 -12.24 24.60
N GLY A 115 -12.13 -11.67 25.11
CA GLY A 115 -11.60 -12.00 26.44
C GLY A 115 -11.08 -13.44 26.58
N ARG A 116 -10.78 -14.10 25.46
CA ARG A 116 -10.34 -15.50 25.42
C ARG A 116 -8.83 -15.66 25.49
N LEU A 117 -8.10 -14.63 25.08
CA LEU A 117 -6.64 -14.64 24.97
C LEU A 117 -6.08 -13.30 25.45
N ALA A 118 -5.02 -13.35 26.26
CA ALA A 118 -4.14 -12.21 26.51
C ALA A 118 -2.85 -12.51 25.76
N VAL A 119 -2.51 -11.69 24.78
CA VAL A 119 -1.32 -11.84 23.98
C VAL A 119 -0.25 -10.93 24.58
N ASP A 120 0.88 -11.51 24.93
CA ASP A 120 2.05 -10.75 25.38
C ASP A 120 2.70 -10.05 24.18
N THR A 121 3.50 -9.01 24.45
CA THR A 121 4.25 -8.32 23.42
C THR A 121 5.09 -9.32 22.61
N PRO A 122 4.96 -9.35 21.27
CA PRO A 122 5.76 -10.22 20.42
C PRO A 122 7.25 -10.01 20.68
N ARG A 123 7.99 -11.10 20.92
CA ARG A 123 9.44 -11.06 21.15
C ARG A 123 10.16 -11.66 19.96
N PRO A 124 10.90 -10.86 19.18
CA PRO A 124 11.80 -11.42 18.20
C PRO A 124 12.96 -12.12 18.92
N TYR A 125 13.29 -13.33 18.49
CA TYR A 125 14.50 -14.03 18.90
C TYR A 125 15.20 -14.63 17.68
N LEU A 126 16.52 -14.69 17.75
CA LEU A 126 17.33 -15.30 16.71
C LEU A 126 17.41 -16.81 16.98
N THR A 127 16.98 -17.61 16.00
CA THR A 127 17.28 -19.04 15.96
C THR A 127 18.29 -19.33 14.87
N THR A 128 19.04 -20.41 15.05
CA THR A 128 19.96 -20.93 14.03
C THR A 128 19.42 -22.27 13.56
N ASP A 129 18.94 -22.30 12.32
CA ASP A 129 18.53 -23.53 11.66
C ASP A 129 19.35 -23.68 10.37
N ASN A 130 20.00 -24.84 10.21
CA ASN A 130 20.96 -25.13 9.12
C ASN A 130 22.06 -24.08 8.87
N GLY A 131 22.52 -23.36 9.90
CA GLY A 131 23.63 -22.40 9.79
C GLY A 131 23.25 -21.00 9.28
N THR A 132 21.96 -20.78 9.00
CA THR A 132 21.37 -19.47 8.71
C THR A 132 20.70 -18.90 9.97
N GLN A 133 20.99 -17.64 10.30
CA GLN A 133 20.27 -16.92 11.36
C GLN A 133 18.90 -16.51 10.82
N GLN A 134 17.83 -16.94 11.49
CA GLN A 134 16.46 -16.59 11.15
C GLN A 134 15.80 -15.92 12.36
N THR A 135 15.26 -14.72 12.16
CA THR A 135 14.50 -14.02 13.19
C THR A 135 13.11 -14.64 13.27
N MET A 136 12.83 -15.24 14.42
CA MET A 136 11.52 -15.78 14.75
C MET A 136 10.82 -14.79 15.65
N LEU A 137 9.55 -14.50 15.36
CA LEU A 137 8.67 -13.80 16.28
C LEU A 137 8.05 -14.84 17.21
N GLU A 138 8.38 -14.78 18.49
CA GLU A 138 7.64 -15.50 19.52
C GLU A 138 6.50 -14.62 20.02
N ILE A 139 5.28 -15.00 19.71
CA ILE A 139 4.08 -14.43 20.31
C ILE A 139 3.68 -15.38 21.42
N THR A 140 4.02 -15.02 22.66
CA THR A 140 3.46 -15.71 23.83
C THR A 140 2.12 -15.10 24.19
N GLY A 141 1.25 -15.90 24.76
CA GLY A 141 -0.01 -15.43 25.29
C GLY A 141 -0.54 -16.41 26.31
N GLN A 142 -1.60 -16.02 26.98
CA GLN A 142 -2.30 -16.84 27.93
C GLN A 142 -3.75 -16.99 27.48
N SER A 143 -4.20 -18.23 27.32
CA SER A 143 -5.63 -18.51 27.24
C SER A 143 -6.27 -18.08 28.56
N LEU A 144 -7.11 -17.05 28.51
CA LEU A 144 -7.80 -16.51 29.69
C LEU A 144 -8.99 -17.37 30.11
N SER A 145 -9.27 -18.44 29.35
CA SER A 145 -10.30 -19.44 29.64
C SER A 145 -9.73 -20.68 30.34
N SER A 146 -8.54 -21.15 29.94
CA SER A 146 -7.90 -22.37 30.48
C SER A 146 -6.69 -22.08 31.38
N GLY A 147 -6.16 -20.86 31.37
CA GLY A 147 -4.94 -20.47 32.08
C GLY A 147 -3.64 -20.96 31.44
N GLN A 148 -3.72 -21.74 30.35
CA GLN A 148 -2.56 -22.26 29.63
C GLN A 148 -1.80 -21.14 28.90
N GLU A 149 -0.48 -21.18 29.00
CA GLU A 149 0.38 -20.39 28.12
C GLU A 149 0.39 -21.00 26.71
N LEU A 150 0.36 -20.13 25.73
CA LEU A 150 0.40 -20.42 24.31
C LEU A 150 1.62 -19.70 23.76
N ALA A 151 2.42 -20.38 22.96
CA ALA A 151 3.54 -19.78 22.24
C ALA A 151 3.35 -20.08 20.76
N LEU A 152 3.21 -19.04 19.97
CA LEU A 152 3.21 -19.10 18.52
C LEU A 152 4.56 -18.56 18.06
N THR A 153 5.29 -19.36 17.31
CA THR A 153 6.55 -18.92 16.70
C THR A 153 6.33 -18.84 15.19
N ALA A 154 6.57 -17.66 14.63
CA ALA A 154 6.44 -17.44 13.20
C ALA A 154 7.70 -16.75 12.66
N PRO A 155 8.20 -17.13 11.49
CA PRO A 155 9.22 -16.35 10.80
C PRO A 155 8.63 -14.99 10.43
N VAL A 156 9.35 -13.91 10.71
CA VAL A 156 8.90 -12.55 10.39
C VAL A 156 8.97 -12.33 8.88
N THR A 157 7.84 -12.08 8.24
CA THR A 157 7.73 -11.59 6.86
C THR A 157 7.19 -10.16 6.87
N PRO A 158 7.85 -9.19 6.23
CA PRO A 158 7.47 -7.78 6.29
C PRO A 158 6.24 -7.47 5.45
N ASP A 159 5.32 -6.67 5.99
CA ASP A 159 4.22 -6.07 5.23
C ASP A 159 4.01 -4.58 5.58
N GLN A 160 3.59 -3.79 4.60
CA GLN A 160 3.59 -2.32 4.57
C GLN A 160 2.23 -1.70 4.99
N SER A 161 2.17 -0.84 6.01
CA SER A 161 1.18 0.27 6.10
C SER A 161 1.49 1.22 7.27
N GLN A 162 1.80 2.48 6.96
CA GLN A 162 0.96 3.70 7.07
C GLN A 162 0.67 4.18 8.51
N GLY A 163 1.42 5.19 8.94
CA GLY A 163 1.16 6.01 10.13
C GLY A 163 0.71 7.43 9.74
N THR A 164 -0.41 7.86 10.32
CA THR A 164 -0.99 9.20 10.28
C THR A 164 -0.97 9.79 11.69
N ASP A 165 -0.55 11.06 11.92
CA ASP A 165 -1.13 12.01 12.92
C ASP A 165 -0.47 13.43 12.94
N PRO A 166 -0.91 14.47 13.71
CA PRO A 166 -1.69 15.62 13.20
C PRO A 166 -1.24 17.07 13.60
N GLY A 167 -1.69 18.09 12.84
CA GLY A 167 -2.38 19.33 13.30
C GLY A 167 -1.71 20.48 14.09
N GLN A 168 -1.79 21.73 13.57
CA GLN A 168 -2.79 22.77 13.99
C GLN A 168 -2.59 24.19 13.35
N ASN A 169 -3.66 24.63 12.66
CA ASN A 169 -4.37 25.94 12.56
C ASN A 169 -3.73 27.33 12.24
N PRO A 170 -4.52 28.24 11.61
CA PRO A 170 -4.04 29.18 10.59
C PRO A 170 -4.22 30.67 10.96
N SER A 171 -3.48 31.58 10.31
CA SER A 171 -3.88 32.98 10.21
C SER A 171 -3.26 33.75 9.03
N ALA A 172 -4.14 34.57 8.43
CA ALA A 172 -3.93 35.67 7.49
C ALA A 172 -3.61 35.34 6.01
N ARG A 173 -4.68 35.46 5.21
CA ARG A 173 -4.75 35.29 3.75
C ARG A 173 -3.93 36.34 2.99
N LEU A 174 -3.07 35.86 2.10
CA LEU A 174 -2.63 36.58 0.91
C LEU A 174 -3.00 35.71 -0.30
N SER A 175 -3.97 36.19 -1.08
CA SER A 175 -4.42 35.54 -2.30
C SER A 175 -3.57 36.06 -3.45
N LEU A 176 -2.70 35.21 -4.01
CA LEU A 176 -1.93 35.52 -5.22
C LEU A 176 -2.58 34.88 -6.44
N THR A 177 -2.65 35.68 -7.49
CA THR A 177 -3.69 35.71 -8.54
C THR A 177 -3.32 34.94 -9.82
N THR A 178 -2.67 33.79 -9.71
CA THR A 178 -2.41 32.94 -10.89
C THR A 178 -3.13 31.60 -10.75
N PRO A 179 -4.18 31.34 -11.56
CA PRO A 179 -4.84 30.05 -11.58
C PRO A 179 -3.85 28.93 -11.93
N GLY A 180 -4.03 27.76 -11.31
CA GLY A 180 -3.26 26.58 -11.65
C GLY A 180 -3.54 26.10 -13.07
N SER A 181 -2.51 25.55 -13.72
CA SER A 181 -2.66 24.99 -15.07
C SER A 181 -3.49 23.70 -15.04
N GLY A 182 -4.50 23.62 -15.91
CA GLY A 182 -5.28 22.40 -16.14
C GLY A 182 -4.59 21.36 -17.02
N THR A 183 -3.35 21.60 -17.47
CA THR A 183 -2.64 20.67 -18.37
C THR A 183 -1.20 20.36 -17.97
N SER A 184 -0.55 21.25 -17.21
CA SER A 184 0.80 21.04 -16.70
C SER A 184 0.74 20.29 -15.36
N PRO A 185 1.52 19.22 -15.18
CA PRO A 185 1.63 18.55 -13.88
C PRO A 185 2.36 19.41 -12.84
N ILE A 186 3.19 20.37 -13.29
CA ILE A 186 3.95 21.29 -12.45
C ILE A 186 3.03 22.41 -11.93
N GLU A 187 3.07 22.70 -10.61
CA GLU A 187 2.37 23.83 -10.00
C GLU A 187 3.20 25.12 -10.08
N THR A 188 2.80 26.03 -10.96
CA THR A 188 3.43 27.36 -11.10
C THR A 188 3.04 28.33 -9.97
N GLU A 189 1.90 28.08 -9.35
CA GLU A 189 1.24 28.85 -8.29
C GLU A 189 1.71 28.47 -6.87
N ARG A 190 2.55 27.44 -6.75
CA ARG A 190 3.03 26.90 -5.47
C ARG A 190 3.75 27.94 -4.60
N ALA A 191 3.64 27.75 -3.28
CA ALA A 191 4.46 28.46 -2.31
C ALA A 191 5.86 27.85 -2.13
N CYS A 192 5.97 26.52 -2.19
CA CYS A 192 7.22 25.82 -1.94
C CYS A 192 8.20 25.92 -3.12
N ALA A 193 9.51 25.99 -2.83
CA ALA A 193 10.53 26.30 -3.83
C ALA A 193 10.63 25.29 -4.97
N VAL A 194 10.67 24.00 -4.64
CA VAL A 194 10.95 22.91 -5.59
C VAL A 194 9.62 22.26 -5.97
N PRO A 195 9.30 22.15 -7.26
CA PRO A 195 8.01 21.62 -7.69
C PRO A 195 7.90 20.11 -7.45
N ARG A 196 6.65 19.63 -7.33
CA ARG A 196 6.31 18.23 -7.55
C ARG A 196 6.01 18.00 -9.04
N ASN A 197 6.06 16.74 -9.46
CA ASN A 197 5.70 16.25 -10.79
C ASN A 197 6.42 16.97 -11.95
N ASP A 198 7.62 17.49 -11.68
CA ASP A 198 8.54 18.00 -12.68
C ASP A 198 9.57 16.89 -13.00
N PRO A 199 9.60 16.36 -14.23
CA PRO A 199 10.53 15.31 -14.64
C PRO A 199 12.00 15.67 -14.46
N HIS A 200 12.33 16.97 -14.40
CA HIS A 200 13.70 17.46 -14.18
C HIS A 200 14.06 17.67 -12.70
N ASN A 201 13.12 17.44 -11.78
CA ASN A 201 13.31 17.60 -10.34
C ASN A 201 12.82 16.36 -9.57
N GLN A 202 13.50 15.23 -9.77
CA GLN A 202 13.26 14.04 -8.97
C GLN A 202 14.35 13.84 -7.92
N ALA A 203 13.94 13.58 -6.69
CA ALA A 203 14.82 13.21 -5.59
C ALA A 203 15.13 11.71 -5.65
N LEU A 204 16.40 11.33 -5.53
CA LEU A 204 16.78 9.94 -5.29
C LEU A 204 16.42 9.55 -3.85
N GLN A 205 15.76 8.42 -3.66
CA GLN A 205 15.63 7.83 -2.33
C GLN A 205 16.95 7.13 -1.94
N PRO A 206 17.70 7.61 -0.93
CA PRO A 206 18.91 6.95 -0.48
C PRO A 206 18.60 5.64 0.24
N LYS A 207 19.59 4.74 0.25
CA LYS A 207 19.63 3.63 1.21
C LYS A 207 19.83 4.16 2.63
N PRO A 208 19.35 3.46 3.68
CA PRO A 208 19.65 3.84 5.06
C PRO A 208 21.16 3.97 5.31
N ARG A 209 21.94 3.04 4.74
CA ARG A 209 23.40 3.05 4.77
C ARG A 209 24.06 4.26 4.09
N GLN A 210 23.43 4.82 3.06
CA GLN A 210 23.92 6.04 2.39
C GLN A 210 23.75 7.27 3.28
N VAL A 211 22.66 7.33 4.05
CA VAL A 211 22.41 8.39 5.04
C VAL A 211 23.40 8.27 6.20
N GLU A 212 23.60 7.07 6.76
CA GLU A 212 24.60 6.80 7.80
C GLU A 212 26.01 7.21 7.36
N TRP A 213 26.42 6.83 6.14
CA TRP A 213 27.70 7.29 5.57
C TRP A 213 27.80 8.81 5.51
N ALA A 214 26.76 9.50 5.02
CA ALA A 214 26.80 10.96 4.88
C ALA A 214 26.92 11.65 6.25
N VAL A 215 26.24 11.14 7.27
CA VAL A 215 26.34 11.63 8.64
C VAL A 215 27.74 11.38 9.20
N ASP A 216 28.27 10.16 9.14
CA ASP A 216 29.59 9.79 9.67
C ASP A 216 30.72 10.64 9.07
N GLN A 217 30.71 10.81 7.74
CA GLN A 217 31.71 11.64 7.06
C GLN A 217 31.56 13.13 7.42
N LEU A 218 30.33 13.62 7.62
CA LEU A 218 30.09 15.01 7.98
C LEU A 218 30.58 15.32 9.41
N VAL A 219 30.21 14.50 10.39
CA VAL A 219 30.53 14.75 11.81
C VAL A 219 32.02 14.60 12.10
N THR A 220 32.72 13.74 11.36
CA THR A 220 34.18 13.58 11.45
C THR A 220 34.95 14.63 10.65
N GLY A 221 34.27 15.55 9.96
CA GLY A 221 34.90 16.60 9.14
C GLY A 221 35.57 16.08 7.87
N SER A 222 35.21 14.88 7.42
CA SER A 222 35.83 14.19 6.28
C SER A 222 34.96 14.15 5.02
N LEU A 223 33.75 14.76 5.05
CA LEU A 223 32.86 14.90 3.89
C LEU A 223 33.45 15.85 2.82
N THR A 224 34.22 15.27 1.91
CA THR A 224 34.87 15.94 0.76
C THR A 224 34.12 15.76 -0.56
N LEU A 225 32.96 15.11 -0.52
CA LEU A 225 32.13 14.80 -1.69
C LEU A 225 31.85 16.04 -2.54
N GLN A 226 32.26 16.02 -3.80
CA GLN A 226 31.93 17.04 -4.79
C GLN A 226 30.87 16.50 -5.75
N ARG A 227 29.74 17.20 -5.86
CA ARG A 227 28.75 16.95 -6.91
C ARG A 227 29.24 17.62 -8.22
N PRO A 228 29.39 16.87 -9.32
CA PRO A 228 29.74 17.47 -10.61
C PRO A 228 28.60 18.36 -11.11
N ALA A 229 28.89 19.18 -12.12
CA ALA A 229 27.85 19.92 -12.82
C ALA A 229 26.86 18.92 -13.45
N ASN A 230 25.57 19.25 -13.38
CA ASN A 230 24.48 18.41 -13.84
C ASN A 230 24.44 17.02 -13.17
N TRP A 231 24.89 16.91 -11.90
CA TRP A 231 24.75 15.68 -11.12
C TRP A 231 23.29 15.19 -11.16
N LYS A 232 23.09 13.91 -11.51
CA LYS A 232 21.77 13.28 -11.66
C LYS A 232 20.83 14.02 -12.63
N ASN A 233 21.36 14.68 -13.65
CA ASN A 233 20.59 15.44 -14.65
C ASN A 233 19.67 16.54 -14.08
N LEU A 234 20.00 17.04 -12.89
CA LEU A 234 19.24 18.11 -12.22
C LEU A 234 19.47 19.50 -12.83
N GLY A 235 20.35 19.67 -13.81
CA GLY A 235 20.67 20.97 -14.40
C GLY A 235 21.34 21.96 -13.44
N MET A 236 21.90 21.49 -12.32
CA MET A 236 22.57 22.31 -11.31
C MET A 236 24.07 22.49 -11.63
N ALA A 237 24.66 23.62 -11.25
CA ALA A 237 26.12 23.80 -11.28
C ALA A 237 26.83 22.81 -10.33
N ALA A 238 28.13 22.60 -10.49
CA ALA A 238 28.90 21.79 -9.55
C ALA A 238 28.91 22.43 -8.15
N TYR A 239 28.83 21.62 -7.11
CA TYR A 239 28.89 22.10 -5.72
C TYR A 239 29.40 21.03 -4.75
N THR A 240 29.85 21.47 -3.58
CA THR A 240 30.23 20.60 -2.47
C THR A 240 29.24 20.83 -1.32
N PRO A 241 28.44 19.82 -0.91
CA PRO A 241 27.45 19.96 0.15
C PRO A 241 27.97 20.63 1.43
N SER A 242 29.12 20.18 1.94
CA SER A 242 29.76 20.73 3.15
C SER A 242 30.26 22.16 2.99
N SER A 243 30.58 22.61 1.78
CA SER A 243 30.94 24.02 1.51
C SER A 243 29.71 24.90 1.31
N MET A 244 28.63 24.35 0.77
CA MET A 244 27.35 25.06 0.58
C MET A 244 26.64 25.31 1.92
N PHE A 245 26.75 24.35 2.84
CA PHE A 245 26.20 24.38 4.19
C PHE A 245 27.32 24.10 5.21
N PRO A 246 28.19 25.08 5.49
CA PRO A 246 29.34 24.89 6.38
C PRO A 246 28.90 24.63 7.82
N LEU A 247 29.47 23.58 8.43
CA LEU A 247 29.23 23.24 9.82
C LEU A 247 29.94 24.23 10.75
N PRO A 248 29.21 24.99 11.59
CA PRO A 248 29.82 25.88 12.57
C PRO A 248 30.59 25.12 13.65
N ALA A 249 31.67 25.72 14.17
CA ALA A 249 32.35 25.19 15.35
C ALA A 249 31.41 25.20 16.57
N LEU A 250 31.46 24.12 17.36
CA LEU A 250 30.63 23.97 18.56
C LEU A 250 31.22 24.72 19.76
N SER A 251 30.35 25.40 20.50
CA SER A 251 30.64 25.95 21.82
C SER A 251 30.99 24.81 22.76
N GLY A 252 32.23 24.80 23.26
CA GLY A 252 32.77 23.70 24.06
C GLY A 252 33.73 22.77 23.32
N GLY A 253 33.92 22.93 22.01
CA GLY A 253 34.75 22.03 21.19
C GLY A 253 33.98 20.78 20.73
N GLY A 254 34.68 19.76 20.22
CA GLY A 254 34.08 18.48 19.81
C GLY A 254 33.25 18.52 18.53
N THR A 255 32.45 17.47 18.33
CA THR A 255 31.64 17.21 17.13
C THR A 255 30.20 16.83 17.53
N ILE A 256 29.29 16.82 16.55
CA ILE A 256 27.92 16.30 16.77
C ILE A 256 28.00 14.76 16.81
N PRO A 257 27.46 14.08 17.83
CA PRO A 257 27.34 12.62 17.82
C PRO A 257 26.52 12.15 16.62
N ALA A 258 27.03 11.20 15.84
CA ALA A 258 26.37 10.73 14.61
C ALA A 258 24.90 10.30 14.85
N GLN A 259 24.64 9.58 15.94
CA GLN A 259 23.31 9.08 16.26
C GLN A 259 22.30 10.15 16.65
N ILE A 260 22.73 11.37 17.01
CA ILE A 260 21.79 12.49 17.18
C ILE A 260 21.27 12.95 15.83
N LEU A 261 22.14 13.10 14.81
CA LEU A 261 21.69 13.45 13.46
C LEU A 261 20.87 12.33 12.83
N LEU A 262 21.26 11.06 13.03
CA LEU A 262 20.49 9.91 12.55
C LEU A 262 19.14 9.77 13.25
N GLY A 263 19.09 10.05 14.55
CA GLY A 263 17.83 10.08 15.31
C GLY A 263 16.89 11.19 14.83
N ILE A 264 17.42 12.36 14.47
CA ILE A 264 16.65 13.43 13.80
C ILE A 264 16.18 12.94 12.42
N ALA A 265 17.07 12.41 11.57
CA ALA A 265 16.70 11.89 10.25
C ALA A 265 15.59 10.82 10.32
N ALA A 266 15.65 9.93 11.32
CA ALA A 266 14.62 8.93 11.57
C ALA A 266 13.30 9.58 11.98
N GLN A 267 13.34 10.50 12.94
CA GLN A 267 12.15 11.19 13.43
C GLN A 267 11.48 12.08 12.38
N GLU A 268 12.27 12.73 11.53
CA GLU A 268 11.78 13.69 10.54
C GLU A 268 11.18 13.00 9.31
N SER A 269 11.77 11.88 8.87
CA SER A 269 11.43 11.33 7.56
C SER A 269 11.56 9.81 7.44
N ASN A 270 11.96 9.08 8.48
CA ASN A 270 12.44 7.70 8.34
C ASN A 270 13.59 7.57 7.31
N LEU A 271 14.50 8.56 7.28
CA LEU A 271 15.64 8.63 6.35
C LEU A 271 15.20 8.82 4.87
N TRP A 272 14.00 9.32 4.64
CA TRP A 272 13.48 9.54 3.29
C TRP A 272 13.86 10.91 2.73
N GLN A 273 14.44 10.91 1.53
CA GLN A 273 14.69 12.12 0.76
C GLN A 273 13.61 12.34 -0.30
N ALA A 274 13.12 11.24 -0.88
CA ALA A 274 12.04 11.25 -1.85
C ALA A 274 10.72 10.88 -1.15
N SER A 275 9.60 11.12 -1.83
CA SER A 275 8.27 10.85 -1.29
C SER A 275 8.12 9.37 -0.89
N ARG A 276 7.17 9.09 0.00
CA ARG A 276 6.91 7.75 0.56
C ARG A 276 6.62 6.64 -0.48
N TYR A 277 6.38 6.99 -1.73
CA TYR A 277 6.12 6.06 -2.83
C TYR A 277 7.41 5.60 -3.54
N VAL A 278 8.57 6.11 -3.14
CA VAL A 278 9.84 5.87 -3.80
C VAL A 278 10.66 4.87 -2.97
N THR A 279 11.11 3.80 -3.62
CA THR A 279 11.98 2.78 -3.01
C THR A 279 13.46 3.20 -3.14
N PRO A 280 14.35 2.84 -2.20
CA PRO A 280 15.79 3.13 -2.33
C PRO A 280 16.34 2.80 -3.73
N GLY A 281 17.11 3.72 -4.29
CA GLY A 281 17.66 3.61 -5.65
C GLY A 281 16.77 4.15 -6.76
N VAL A 282 15.46 4.30 -6.52
CA VAL A 282 14.51 4.94 -7.44
C VAL A 282 14.48 6.45 -7.17
N THR A 283 14.16 7.25 -8.19
CA THR A 283 13.90 8.69 -8.01
C THR A 283 12.40 8.98 -8.06
N GLY A 284 11.96 10.08 -7.50
CA GLY A 284 10.58 10.53 -7.64
C GLY A 284 10.37 11.91 -7.06
N ASN A 285 9.13 12.26 -6.72
CA ASN A 285 8.86 13.54 -6.06
C ASN A 285 9.73 13.72 -4.80
N PRO A 286 10.23 14.93 -4.52
CA PRO A 286 10.93 15.20 -3.27
C PRO A 286 9.99 14.95 -2.09
N LEU A 287 10.54 14.44 -0.98
CA LEU A 287 9.80 14.43 0.27
C LEU A 287 9.59 15.86 0.70
N VAL A 288 8.34 16.23 0.91
CA VAL A 288 7.94 17.54 1.38
C VAL A 288 6.83 17.37 2.41
N GLY A 289 6.76 18.29 3.38
CA GLY A 289 5.68 18.37 4.36
C GLY A 289 4.32 18.69 3.70
N ASN A 290 3.54 19.57 4.30
CA ASN A 290 2.24 19.95 3.75
C ASN A 290 2.35 20.90 2.54
N TYR A 291 2.76 20.39 1.38
CA TYR A 291 3.06 21.17 0.17
C TYR A 291 1.90 22.07 -0.30
N TYR A 292 0.65 21.60 -0.19
CA TYR A 292 -0.54 22.34 -0.63
C TYR A 292 -1.21 23.13 0.51
N GLY A 293 -0.74 22.99 1.74
CA GLY A 293 -1.27 23.68 2.93
C GLY A 293 -2.70 23.30 3.30
N ASN A 294 -3.20 22.16 2.81
CA ASN A 294 -4.55 21.69 3.08
C ASN A 294 -4.70 21.27 4.56
N ASP A 295 -5.93 21.27 5.07
CA ASP A 295 -6.19 20.80 6.43
C ASP A 295 -6.16 19.26 6.46
N VAL A 296 -5.03 18.69 6.85
CA VAL A 296 -4.84 17.24 6.94
C VAL A 296 -5.49 16.61 8.18
N THR A 297 -6.04 17.42 9.09
CA THR A 297 -6.67 16.93 10.33
C THR A 297 -8.18 16.80 10.24
N THR A 298 -8.76 17.34 9.18
CA THR A 298 -10.20 17.31 8.98
C THR A 298 -10.68 15.96 8.47
N ASN A 299 -11.80 15.49 9.02
CA ASN A 299 -12.51 14.33 8.46
C ASN A 299 -13.43 14.72 7.28
N ASN A 300 -13.46 16.01 6.90
CA ASN A 300 -14.24 16.49 5.78
C ASN A 300 -13.41 16.43 4.49
N GLN A 301 -13.75 15.48 3.60
CA GLN A 301 -13.04 15.28 2.33
C GLN A 301 -12.92 16.56 1.48
N ASP A 302 -13.95 17.43 1.44
CA ASP A 302 -13.85 18.70 0.70
C ASP A 302 -12.78 19.63 1.27
N GLN A 303 -12.62 19.67 2.60
CA GLN A 303 -11.60 20.50 3.26
C GLN A 303 -10.21 19.84 3.17
N PHE A 304 -10.14 18.51 3.22
CA PHE A 304 -8.90 17.77 3.08
C PHE A 304 -8.25 18.03 1.71
N TRP A 305 -9.03 18.07 0.63
CA TRP A 305 -8.53 18.32 -0.72
C TRP A 305 -8.46 19.81 -1.11
N LYS A 306 -8.68 20.72 -0.16
CA LYS A 306 -8.66 22.16 -0.43
C LYS A 306 -7.24 22.70 -0.35
N VAL A 307 -6.75 23.26 -1.45
CA VAL A 307 -5.44 23.90 -1.53
C VAL A 307 -5.45 25.25 -0.80
N ASP A 308 -4.47 25.46 0.07
CA ASP A 308 -4.17 26.75 0.73
C ASP A 308 -2.66 27.00 0.76
N TRP A 309 -2.14 27.65 -0.28
CA TRP A 309 -0.72 27.97 -0.41
C TRP A 309 -0.15 28.82 0.73
N SER A 310 -0.99 29.61 1.43
CA SER A 310 -0.52 30.42 2.56
C SER A 310 -0.12 29.54 3.74
N SER A 311 -0.86 28.45 3.95
CA SER A 311 -0.64 27.44 4.99
C SER A 311 0.34 26.34 4.59
N ALA A 312 0.91 26.40 3.38
CA ALA A 312 1.87 25.40 2.92
C ALA A 312 3.06 25.28 3.89
N ASP A 313 3.46 24.03 4.14
CA ASP A 313 4.66 23.66 4.88
C ASP A 313 5.68 23.06 3.91
N CYS A 314 6.77 23.79 3.73
CA CYS A 314 7.78 23.53 2.72
C CYS A 314 9.02 22.86 3.33
N GLY A 315 8.83 21.99 4.32
CA GLY A 315 9.89 21.15 4.90
C GLY A 315 10.32 20.07 3.92
N TYR A 316 11.59 20.03 3.53
CA TYR A 316 12.08 19.09 2.51
C TYR A 316 13.06 18.04 3.05
N GLY A 317 12.95 16.83 2.49
CA GLY A 317 13.98 15.78 2.55
C GLY A 317 14.23 15.16 3.92
N VAL A 318 15.38 14.51 4.05
CA VAL A 318 15.73 13.62 5.18
C VAL A 318 15.61 14.30 6.55
N MET A 319 15.96 15.57 6.63
CA MET A 319 16.01 16.35 7.86
C MET A 319 14.84 17.36 7.97
N GLN A 320 13.88 17.33 7.04
CA GLN A 320 12.70 18.19 6.96
C GLN A 320 13.01 19.70 7.12
N LEU A 321 13.97 20.22 6.34
CA LEU A 321 14.36 21.63 6.42
C LEU A 321 13.27 22.53 5.84
N THR A 322 12.77 23.48 6.64
CA THR A 322 11.67 24.41 6.30
C THR A 322 12.14 25.84 6.04
N ASP A 323 13.10 26.34 6.83
CA ASP A 323 13.51 27.74 6.82
C ASP A 323 14.07 28.18 5.45
N GLY A 324 13.43 29.18 4.84
CA GLY A 324 13.84 29.75 3.56
C GLY A 324 13.57 28.82 2.38
N MET A 325 12.73 27.79 2.53
CA MET A 325 12.34 26.85 1.47
C MET A 325 11.05 27.25 0.72
N ARG A 326 10.48 28.41 1.06
CA ARG A 326 9.44 29.06 0.25
C ARG A 326 10.07 29.85 -0.90
N ARG A 327 9.33 30.00 -2.00
CA ARG A 327 9.77 30.82 -3.14
C ARG A 327 9.94 32.28 -2.73
N ALA A 328 10.89 32.96 -3.36
CA ALA A 328 11.01 34.40 -3.23
C ALA A 328 9.70 35.09 -3.64
N GLY A 329 9.17 35.97 -2.78
CA GLY A 329 7.87 36.61 -2.89
C GLY A 329 6.69 35.85 -2.28
N MET A 330 6.92 34.65 -1.72
CA MET A 330 5.92 33.78 -1.08
C MET A 330 6.31 33.40 0.36
N GLU A 331 7.31 34.08 0.94
CA GLU A 331 7.82 33.84 2.29
C GLU A 331 6.78 34.13 3.37
N ARG A 332 6.92 33.48 4.53
CA ARG A 332 6.16 33.88 5.73
C ARG A 332 6.69 35.23 6.27
N PRO A 333 5.89 36.00 7.02
CA PRO A 333 6.38 37.23 7.65
C PRO A 333 7.64 36.99 8.48
N GLY A 334 8.73 37.69 8.16
CA GLY A 334 10.02 37.57 8.85
C GLY A 334 10.95 36.47 8.31
N GLU A 335 10.51 35.68 7.33
CA GLU A 335 11.32 34.69 6.63
C GLU A 335 12.02 35.33 5.41
N VAL A 336 13.21 34.81 5.07
CA VAL A 336 13.95 35.17 3.85
C VAL A 336 14.18 33.90 3.05
N ALA A 337 13.78 33.89 1.77
CA ALA A 337 14.02 32.76 0.90
C ALA A 337 15.53 32.50 0.70
N LEU A 338 15.92 31.23 0.79
CA LEU A 338 17.26 30.81 0.41
C LEU A 338 17.45 30.98 -1.12
N PRO A 339 18.70 31.18 -1.58
CA PRO A 339 19.01 31.11 -3.00
C PRO A 339 18.52 29.80 -3.63
N GLU A 340 17.99 29.87 -4.85
CA GLU A 340 17.36 28.75 -5.55
C GLU A 340 18.25 27.50 -5.61
N ASN A 341 19.56 27.66 -5.84
CA ASN A 341 20.50 26.55 -5.87
C ASN A 341 20.63 25.82 -4.52
N LYS A 342 20.51 26.54 -3.40
CA LYS A 342 20.47 25.94 -2.06
C LYS A 342 19.15 25.21 -1.81
N GLN A 343 18.02 25.83 -2.22
CA GLN A 343 16.70 25.20 -2.10
C GLN A 343 16.65 23.88 -2.89
N ARG A 344 17.12 23.88 -4.15
CA ARG A 344 17.19 22.67 -4.97
C ARG A 344 18.13 21.62 -4.39
N ALA A 345 19.29 22.02 -3.84
CA ALA A 345 20.21 21.08 -3.19
C ALA A 345 19.56 20.40 -1.97
N ILE A 346 18.87 21.16 -1.11
CA ILE A 346 18.17 20.63 0.07
C ILE A 346 17.06 19.64 -0.34
N ALA A 347 16.30 19.94 -1.40
CA ALA A 347 15.17 19.10 -1.80
C ALA A 347 15.57 17.85 -2.61
N LEU A 348 16.71 17.87 -3.32
CA LEU A 348 17.05 16.84 -4.32
C LEU A 348 18.34 16.07 -4.00
N ASP A 349 19.19 16.54 -3.08
CA ASP A 349 20.40 15.85 -2.63
C ASP A 349 20.37 15.60 -1.12
N TYR A 350 20.20 14.35 -0.73
CA TYR A 350 20.16 13.93 0.68
C TYR A 350 21.42 14.33 1.46
N VAL A 351 22.60 14.40 0.82
CA VAL A 351 23.84 14.81 1.49
C VAL A 351 23.84 16.31 1.80
N ALA A 352 23.31 17.12 0.87
CA ALA A 352 23.14 18.55 1.09
C ALA A 352 22.07 18.84 2.13
N ASN A 353 20.99 18.07 2.15
CA ASN A 353 19.94 18.12 3.16
C ASN A 353 20.51 17.82 4.57
N ILE A 354 21.29 16.75 4.72
CA ILE A 354 21.96 16.40 5.98
C ILE A 354 22.95 17.49 6.41
N ALA A 355 23.74 18.03 5.49
CA ALA A 355 24.67 19.12 5.79
C ALA A 355 23.95 20.40 6.29
N ALA A 356 22.82 20.74 5.67
CA ALA A 356 21.97 21.85 6.12
C ALA A 356 21.36 21.60 7.51
N GLY A 357 20.84 20.38 7.75
CA GLY A 357 20.31 19.97 9.05
C GLY A 357 21.35 20.01 10.17
N ALA A 358 22.57 19.52 9.90
CA ALA A 358 23.68 19.58 10.86
C ALA A 358 24.14 21.01 11.14
N GLN A 359 24.20 21.87 10.11
CA GLN A 359 24.48 23.29 10.28
C GLN A 359 23.44 23.93 11.21
N LEU A 360 22.15 23.66 11.01
CA LEU A 360 21.08 24.18 11.86
C LEU A 360 21.21 23.66 13.30
N LEU A 361 21.42 22.36 13.49
CA LEU A 361 21.59 21.77 14.83
C LEU A 361 22.79 22.35 15.59
N ALA A 362 23.93 22.52 14.93
CA ALA A 362 25.11 23.16 15.53
C ALA A 362 24.83 24.63 15.93
N GLN A 363 24.06 25.37 15.13
CA GLN A 363 23.62 26.71 15.50
C GLN A 363 22.73 26.69 16.75
N LYS A 364 21.80 25.73 16.86
CA LYS A 364 20.94 25.58 18.05
C LYS A 364 21.72 25.15 19.29
N TRP A 365 22.72 24.29 19.15
CA TRP A 365 23.67 23.97 20.22
C TRP A 365 24.38 25.23 20.73
N ASN A 366 24.93 26.03 19.83
CA ASN A 366 25.60 27.28 20.20
C ASN A 366 24.63 28.30 20.82
N GLN A 367 23.41 28.41 20.29
CA GLN A 367 22.38 29.33 20.77
C GLN A 367 21.95 29.00 22.20
N THR A 368 21.63 27.73 22.48
CA THR A 368 21.20 27.28 23.82
C THR A 368 22.30 27.47 24.87
N ARG A 369 23.55 27.13 24.53
CA ARG A 369 24.72 27.37 25.41
C ARG A 369 25.00 28.84 25.66
N ALA A 370 24.92 29.70 24.65
CA ALA A 370 25.09 31.14 24.81
C ALA A 370 24.05 31.73 25.78
N ALA A 371 22.87 31.12 25.84
CA ALA A 371 21.81 31.47 26.77
C ALA A 371 21.93 30.80 28.16
N GLY A 372 22.99 30.02 28.41
CA GLY A 372 23.21 29.32 29.68
C GLY A 372 22.40 28.04 29.85
N VAL A 373 21.72 27.55 28.81
CA VAL A 373 20.98 26.28 28.85
C VAL A 373 21.94 25.14 28.52
N THR A 374 22.36 24.41 29.54
CA THR A 374 23.27 23.25 29.43
C THR A 374 22.65 22.02 30.08
N ILE A 375 22.92 20.85 29.51
CA ILE A 375 22.42 19.57 29.99
C ILE A 375 23.58 18.73 30.53
N ASN A 376 23.40 18.14 31.70
CA ASN A 376 24.41 17.39 32.47
C ASN A 376 25.75 18.15 32.57
N ASN A 377 26.87 17.58 32.10
CA ASN A 377 28.17 18.25 32.06
C ASN A 377 28.36 19.11 30.79
N GLY A 378 27.42 19.05 29.84
CA GLY A 378 27.42 19.80 28.60
C GLY A 378 28.44 19.33 27.55
N ASP A 379 29.21 18.28 27.79
CA ASP A 379 30.20 17.80 26.81
C ASP A 379 29.48 17.33 25.52
N PRO A 380 29.83 17.87 24.34
CA PRO A 380 29.19 17.49 23.09
C PRO A 380 29.41 16.04 22.66
N SER A 381 30.36 15.30 23.24
CA SER A 381 30.55 13.87 22.93
C SER A 381 29.41 12.96 23.40
N TYR A 382 28.57 13.45 24.33
CA TYR A 382 27.53 12.64 24.97
C TYR A 382 26.13 12.95 24.43
N LEU A 383 25.39 11.91 24.04
CA LEU A 383 24.07 12.01 23.40
C LEU A 383 23.08 12.85 24.20
N GLU A 384 22.93 12.56 25.50
CA GLU A 384 21.95 13.19 26.38
C GLU A 384 22.15 14.71 26.48
N ASN A 385 23.38 15.19 26.29
CA ASN A 385 23.69 16.62 26.38
C ASN A 385 23.08 17.44 25.23
N TRP A 386 22.71 16.78 24.13
CA TRP A 386 22.07 17.41 22.97
C TRP A 386 20.58 17.68 23.16
N PHE A 387 19.96 17.22 24.25
CA PHE A 387 18.51 17.33 24.48
C PHE A 387 17.96 18.75 24.28
N ALA A 388 18.65 19.78 24.79
CA ALA A 388 18.24 21.17 24.63
C ALA A 388 18.40 21.69 23.20
N ALA A 389 19.47 21.29 22.49
CA ALA A 389 19.70 21.68 21.10
C ALA A 389 18.68 21.03 20.16
N VAL A 390 18.35 19.75 20.40
CA VAL A 390 17.33 18.99 19.68
C VAL A 390 15.93 19.57 19.92
N TRP A 391 15.63 20.01 21.15
CA TRP A 391 14.40 20.74 21.44
C TRP A 391 14.32 22.04 20.63
N ALA A 392 15.40 22.81 20.61
CA ALA A 392 15.49 24.05 19.85
C ALA A 392 15.54 23.84 18.32
N TYR A 393 15.97 22.67 17.85
CA TYR A 393 15.92 22.28 16.43
C TYR A 393 14.47 22.19 15.96
N ASN A 394 13.61 21.52 16.74
CA ASN A 394 12.22 21.28 16.36
C ASN A 394 11.31 22.51 16.52
N THR A 395 11.37 23.21 17.66
CA THR A 395 10.44 24.34 17.94
C THR A 395 11.10 25.72 17.89
N GLY A 396 12.39 25.80 17.62
CA GLY A 396 13.16 27.04 17.78
C GLY A 396 13.52 27.35 19.23
N PHE A 397 14.26 28.45 19.41
CA PHE A 397 14.65 28.99 20.72
C PHE A 397 14.25 30.46 20.79
N HIS A 398 13.49 30.83 21.81
CA HIS A 398 12.99 32.19 21.98
C HIS A 398 14.01 33.03 22.78
N PRO A 399 14.62 34.07 22.20
CA PRO A 399 15.61 34.89 22.88
C PRO A 399 15.00 35.67 24.04
N ASN A 400 15.83 35.97 25.06
CA ASN A 400 15.43 36.85 26.15
C ASN A 400 15.52 38.32 25.69
N ASP A 401 14.40 38.89 25.24
CA ASP A 401 14.27 40.28 24.81
C ASP A 401 13.64 41.19 25.90
N GLY A 402 13.40 40.63 27.10
CA GLY A 402 12.75 41.33 28.21
C GLY A 402 11.23 41.48 28.07
N SER A 403 10.59 40.84 27.08
CA SER A 403 9.16 40.99 26.79
C SER A 403 8.25 39.91 27.41
N GLY A 404 8.80 38.89 28.07
CA GLY A 404 8.03 37.82 28.72
C GLY A 404 8.79 36.50 28.85
N ALA A 405 8.06 35.39 28.70
CA ALA A 405 8.64 34.05 28.66
C ALA A 405 9.67 33.91 27.52
N TRP A 406 10.75 33.17 27.77
CA TRP A 406 11.86 32.98 26.83
C TRP A 406 12.45 31.57 26.99
N GLY A 407 13.26 31.12 26.03
CA GLY A 407 13.91 29.81 26.04
C GLY A 407 13.22 28.76 25.17
N LEU A 408 13.20 27.51 25.66
CA LEU A 408 12.67 26.32 24.99
C LEU A 408 11.15 26.21 25.21
N GLY A 409 10.38 26.16 24.12
CA GLY A 409 8.91 26.21 24.15
C GLY A 409 8.23 25.01 24.83
N TRP A 410 7.01 25.21 25.34
CA TRP A 410 6.27 24.20 26.14
C TRP A 410 5.93 22.90 25.39
N LEU A 411 5.79 22.93 24.06
CA LEU A 411 5.40 21.77 23.26
C LEU A 411 6.24 20.54 23.60
N ASN A 412 7.57 20.65 23.55
CA ASN A 412 8.50 19.55 23.82
C ASN A 412 8.86 19.38 25.31
N ASN A 413 8.18 20.08 26.22
CA ASN A 413 8.40 19.86 27.64
C ASN A 413 7.93 18.45 28.03
N PRO A 414 8.78 17.61 28.65
CA PRO A 414 8.38 16.26 29.07
C PRO A 414 7.15 16.21 29.99
N ARG A 415 6.81 17.33 30.65
CA ARG A 415 5.63 17.48 31.51
C ARG A 415 4.37 17.93 30.78
N ASN A 416 4.45 18.25 29.49
CA ASN A 416 3.29 18.64 28.70
C ASN A 416 2.23 17.52 28.74
N PRO A 417 0.99 17.79 29.20
CA PRO A 417 -0.04 16.77 29.42
C PRO A 417 -0.55 16.09 28.14
N MET A 418 -0.16 16.56 26.94
CA MET A 418 -0.42 15.82 25.70
C MET A 418 0.34 14.48 25.63
N TYR A 419 1.44 14.35 26.37
CA TYR A 419 2.23 13.13 26.44
C TYR A 419 1.85 12.31 27.69
N PRO A 420 1.71 10.98 27.57
CA PRO A 420 1.50 10.12 28.73
C PRO A 420 2.63 10.29 29.75
N ASP A 421 2.28 10.51 31.02
CA ASP A 421 3.25 10.76 32.09
C ASP A 421 4.01 9.50 32.55
N TYR A 422 3.50 8.32 32.18
CA TYR A 422 4.04 6.99 32.45
C TYR A 422 4.84 6.39 31.28
N ARG A 423 5.03 7.12 30.17
CA ARG A 423 5.75 6.60 29.00
C ARG A 423 7.18 6.19 29.35
N GLY A 424 7.67 5.10 28.76
CA GLY A 424 9.07 4.67 28.84
C GLY A 424 10.00 5.53 27.98
N SER A 425 11.26 5.09 27.84
CA SER A 425 12.10 5.56 26.74
C SER A 425 11.54 5.04 25.43
N PHE A 426 11.44 5.90 24.43
CA PHE A 426 10.88 5.56 23.13
C PHE A 426 11.65 4.39 22.50
N LEU A 427 10.94 3.34 22.07
CA LEU A 427 11.46 2.09 21.47
C LEU A 427 12.23 1.15 22.41
N ASP A 428 12.33 1.42 23.71
CA ASP A 428 13.01 0.51 24.65
C ASP A 428 12.14 -0.72 24.97
N GLY A 429 12.33 -1.80 24.23
CA GLY A 429 11.53 -3.03 24.36
C GLY A 429 10.12 -2.92 23.79
N HIS A 430 9.80 -1.82 23.13
CA HIS A 430 8.47 -1.46 22.60
C HIS A 430 8.58 -0.88 21.17
N PRO A 431 8.94 -1.69 20.14
CA PRO A 431 9.01 -1.21 18.76
C PRO A 431 7.67 -0.63 18.25
N GLU A 432 6.54 -1.04 18.85
CA GLU A 432 5.21 -0.49 18.58
C GLU A 432 5.07 1.00 18.89
N ASP A 433 5.96 1.59 19.70
CA ASP A 433 5.98 3.03 19.96
C ASP A 433 6.10 3.83 18.64
N ALA A 434 6.77 3.28 17.63
CA ALA A 434 6.89 3.89 16.29
C ALA A 434 5.55 4.05 15.56
N ALA A 435 4.50 3.31 15.96
CA ALA A 435 3.15 3.47 15.43
C ALA A 435 2.37 4.60 16.12
N SER A 436 2.84 5.11 17.27
CA SER A 436 2.23 6.24 17.98
C SER A 436 3.29 7.22 18.53
N PRO A 437 4.19 7.74 17.66
CA PRO A 437 5.30 8.57 18.09
C PRO A 437 4.83 9.91 18.71
N GLN A 438 3.61 10.37 18.40
CA GLN A 438 3.03 11.59 18.99
C GLN A 438 2.87 11.54 20.52
N ALA A 439 2.99 10.36 21.14
CA ALA A 439 2.97 10.22 22.60
C ALA A 439 4.30 10.59 23.30
N TRP A 440 5.37 10.91 22.55
CA TRP A 440 6.65 11.37 23.11
C TRP A 440 7.03 12.78 22.59
N PRO A 441 7.63 13.63 23.43
CA PRO A 441 8.21 14.90 22.99
C PRO A 441 9.38 14.65 22.04
N TYR A 442 9.61 15.57 21.11
CA TYR A 442 10.58 15.42 20.03
C TYR A 442 11.99 14.98 20.48
N PRO A 443 12.60 15.58 21.53
CA PRO A 443 13.94 15.17 21.97
C PRO A 443 14.00 13.76 22.56
N GLU A 444 12.92 13.28 23.19
CA GLU A 444 12.87 11.90 23.69
C GLU A 444 12.82 10.89 22.54
N LYS A 445 12.16 11.23 21.42
CA LYS A 445 12.10 10.39 20.22
C LYS A 445 13.45 10.29 19.53
N VAL A 446 14.15 11.42 19.36
CA VAL A 446 15.49 11.45 18.77
C VAL A 446 16.47 10.61 19.60
N LEU A 447 16.44 10.73 20.93
CA LEU A 447 17.26 9.89 21.81
C LEU A 447 16.86 8.41 21.77
N GLY A 448 15.56 8.12 21.64
CA GLY A 448 15.06 6.76 21.44
C GLY A 448 15.58 6.14 20.14
N PHE A 449 15.50 6.86 19.02
CA PHE A 449 16.08 6.41 17.75
C PHE A 449 17.60 6.28 17.80
N ALA A 450 18.29 7.16 18.54
CA ALA A 450 19.72 7.03 18.75
C ALA A 450 20.09 5.76 19.52
N ALA A 451 19.24 5.36 20.47
CA ALA A 451 19.38 4.13 21.27
C ALA A 451 18.93 2.86 20.54
N HIS A 452 17.92 2.97 19.67
CA HIS A 452 17.22 1.87 18.99
C HIS A 452 16.94 2.22 17.53
N ALA A 453 17.38 1.37 16.58
CA ALA A 453 17.17 1.61 15.16
C ALA A 453 15.89 0.91 14.64
N LEU A 454 15.23 1.55 13.68
CA LEU A 454 14.17 0.93 12.87
C LEU A 454 14.75 -0.07 11.86
N GLU A 455 13.90 -0.95 11.33
CA GLU A 455 14.17 -1.64 10.08
C GLU A 455 13.56 -0.84 8.91
N LEU A 456 14.35 -0.60 7.87
CA LEU A 456 13.97 0.16 6.68
C LEU A 456 14.38 -0.58 5.40
N PRO A 457 13.70 -0.38 4.27
CA PRO A 457 14.11 -0.92 2.99
C PRO A 457 15.52 -0.46 2.59
N GLU A 458 16.34 -1.40 2.11
CA GLU A 458 17.59 -1.12 1.38
C GLU A 458 17.42 -1.33 -0.14
N SER A 459 16.42 -2.11 -0.53
CA SER A 459 16.00 -2.33 -1.92
C SER A 459 14.51 -2.64 -1.99
N ASP A 460 13.99 -2.95 -3.18
CA ASP A 460 12.65 -3.48 -3.41
C ASP A 460 12.37 -4.84 -2.76
N THR A 461 13.41 -5.55 -2.32
CA THR A 461 13.30 -6.92 -1.80
C THR A 461 13.91 -7.15 -0.43
N SER A 462 14.55 -6.14 0.18
CA SER A 462 15.33 -6.31 1.41
C SER A 462 15.12 -5.20 2.43
N LEU A 463 14.96 -5.58 3.71
CA LEU A 463 14.99 -4.69 4.86
C LEU A 463 16.33 -4.81 5.60
N VAL A 464 16.78 -3.70 6.20
CA VAL A 464 17.97 -3.64 7.07
C VAL A 464 17.73 -2.70 8.25
N ALA A 465 18.53 -2.83 9.31
CA ALA A 465 18.58 -1.79 10.34
C ALA A 465 18.97 -0.44 9.73
N ALA A 466 18.25 0.63 10.10
CA ALA A 466 18.40 1.96 9.53
C ALA A 466 19.83 2.50 9.66
N PHE A 467 20.47 2.27 10.82
CA PHE A 467 21.84 2.65 11.14
C PHE A 467 22.33 1.89 12.38
N ARG A 468 23.63 1.99 12.70
CA ARG A 468 24.20 1.51 13.96
C ARG A 468 23.79 2.42 15.10
N THR A 469 23.22 1.84 16.16
CA THR A 469 22.81 2.60 17.35
C THR A 469 24.01 3.00 18.20
N ALA A 470 23.80 3.99 19.06
CA ALA A 470 24.78 4.46 20.03
C ALA A 470 25.04 3.39 21.09
N TRP A 471 26.14 3.54 21.83
CA TRP A 471 26.50 2.63 22.92
C TRP A 471 26.59 3.37 24.25
N TRP A 472 26.45 2.63 25.35
CA TRP A 472 26.55 3.14 26.72
C TRP A 472 27.61 2.35 27.49
N PRO A 473 28.34 2.97 28.43
CA PRO A 473 29.30 2.26 29.25
C PRO A 473 28.63 1.19 30.13
N ALA A 474 29.31 0.06 30.30
CA ALA A 474 28.86 -1.08 31.11
C ALA A 474 29.00 -0.86 32.64
N SER A 475 29.21 0.38 33.08
CA SER A 475 29.36 0.78 34.49
C SER A 475 28.14 0.42 35.35
N ASP A 476 26.99 0.20 34.72
CA ASP A 476 25.74 -0.23 35.36
C ASP A 476 25.68 -1.73 35.70
N GLY A 477 26.71 -2.51 35.33
CA GLY A 477 26.78 -3.95 35.55
C GLY A 477 25.85 -4.77 34.64
N GLN A 478 25.25 -4.16 33.62
CA GLN A 478 24.31 -4.78 32.67
C GLN A 478 24.63 -4.40 31.22
N ASP A 479 25.92 -4.31 30.89
CA ASP A 479 26.41 -3.98 29.54
C ASP A 479 25.83 -2.66 28.98
N GLY A 480 25.58 -1.69 29.88
CA GLY A 480 25.03 -0.38 29.52
C GLY A 480 23.53 -0.38 29.27
N THR A 481 22.83 -1.50 29.47
CA THR A 481 21.39 -1.64 29.21
C THR A 481 20.55 -0.71 30.10
N VAL A 482 20.92 -0.54 31.37
CA VAL A 482 20.20 0.35 32.30
C VAL A 482 20.48 1.80 31.94
N ASN A 483 21.73 2.12 31.60
CA ASN A 483 22.11 3.45 31.15
C ASN A 483 21.38 3.85 29.85
N ARG A 484 21.26 2.92 28.88
CA ARG A 484 20.49 3.08 27.65
C ARG A 484 18.99 3.26 27.93
N ARG A 485 18.39 2.42 28.77
CA ARG A 485 16.98 2.54 29.17
C ARG A 485 16.68 3.90 29.80
N ASN A 486 17.63 4.47 30.53
CA ASN A 486 17.52 5.78 31.17
C ASN A 486 18.05 6.94 30.29
N VAL A 487 18.03 6.79 28.96
CA VAL A 487 18.48 7.85 28.03
C VAL A 487 17.62 9.11 28.15
N LYS A 488 16.32 8.98 28.41
CA LYS A 488 15.42 10.13 28.58
C LYS A 488 15.48 10.74 30.00
N PRO A 489 15.15 12.03 30.16
CA PRO A 489 15.03 12.65 31.47
C PRO A 489 13.74 12.22 32.21
N PRO A 490 13.70 12.38 33.55
CA PRO A 490 12.44 12.32 34.29
C PRO A 490 11.43 13.36 33.78
N THR A 491 10.15 12.98 33.69
CA THR A 491 9.09 13.84 33.13
C THR A 491 8.85 15.14 33.91
N THR A 492 9.35 15.22 35.15
CA THR A 492 9.21 16.38 36.04
C THR A 492 10.42 17.32 36.03
N LEU A 493 11.53 16.96 35.38
CA LEU A 493 12.80 17.68 35.48
C LEU A 493 12.69 19.15 35.04
N PHE A 494 11.95 19.40 33.97
CA PHE A 494 11.79 20.73 33.34
C PHE A 494 10.55 21.48 33.84
N CYS A 495 10.07 21.18 35.05
CA CYS A 495 8.89 21.81 35.64
C CYS A 495 9.25 22.45 36.98
N VAL A 496 9.52 23.77 36.97
CA VAL A 496 9.96 24.50 38.16
C VAL A 496 9.25 25.85 38.26
N VAL A 497 8.47 26.04 39.32
CA VAL A 497 7.60 27.21 39.53
C VAL A 497 8.33 28.54 39.34
N ASN A 498 9.49 28.71 39.99
CA ASN A 498 10.22 29.98 39.98
C ASN A 498 11.15 30.15 38.76
N LEU A 499 11.24 29.15 37.88
CA LEU A 499 12.05 29.24 36.66
C LEU A 499 11.18 29.42 35.43
N ASN A 500 10.16 28.58 35.26
CA ASN A 500 9.34 28.58 34.05
C ASN A 500 7.84 28.56 34.34
N ASN A 501 7.40 28.92 35.55
CA ASN A 501 5.98 28.94 35.92
C ASN A 501 5.28 27.58 35.71
N CYS A 502 6.01 26.48 35.80
CA CYS A 502 5.45 25.14 35.79
C CYS A 502 5.31 24.62 37.24
N ASP A 503 4.08 24.31 37.66
CA ASP A 503 3.75 23.91 39.02
C ASP A 503 3.15 22.50 39.04
N LEU A 504 3.91 21.53 39.56
CA LEU A 504 3.49 20.13 39.70
C LEU A 504 2.30 19.95 40.66
N THR A 505 1.99 20.95 41.49
CA THR A 505 0.89 20.91 42.46
C THR A 505 -0.42 21.47 41.89
N GLN A 506 -0.37 22.12 40.73
CA GLN A 506 -1.53 22.75 40.10
C GLN A 506 -1.79 22.13 38.73
N VAL A 507 -3.07 22.00 38.40
CA VAL A 507 -3.52 21.63 37.06
C VAL A 507 -4.51 22.70 36.62
N VAL A 508 -4.13 23.45 35.58
CA VAL A 508 -4.91 24.57 35.07
C VAL A 508 -5.34 24.29 33.64
N ASN A 509 -6.53 24.77 33.27
CA ASN A 509 -7.01 24.69 31.90
C ASN A 509 -6.61 25.98 31.17
N PRO A 510 -5.77 25.91 30.14
CA PRO A 510 -5.37 27.09 29.35
C PRO A 510 -6.50 27.64 28.47
N GLY A 511 -7.56 26.87 28.19
CA GLY A 511 -8.60 27.22 27.23
C GLY A 511 -8.40 26.56 25.86
N ASP A 512 -9.21 26.93 24.87
CA ASP A 512 -9.03 26.63 23.43
C ASP A 512 -8.86 25.16 23.00
N GLY A 513 -9.27 24.21 23.85
CA GLY A 513 -9.25 22.78 23.53
C GLY A 513 -7.94 22.08 23.91
N ASP A 514 -6.97 22.80 24.47
CA ASP A 514 -5.72 22.23 24.96
C ASP A 514 -5.93 21.44 26.27
N PRO A 515 -5.15 20.35 26.49
CA PRO A 515 -5.25 19.54 27.69
C PRO A 515 -4.82 20.34 28.95
N ALA A 516 -5.61 20.22 30.01
CA ALA A 516 -5.29 20.85 31.29
C ALA A 516 -3.95 20.32 31.85
N GLY A 517 -3.08 21.21 32.30
CA GLY A 517 -1.68 20.91 32.56
C GLY A 517 -1.06 21.71 33.70
N ASN A 518 0.24 21.47 33.91
CA ASN A 518 1.02 22.09 34.99
C ASN A 518 1.60 23.47 34.62
N CYS A 519 1.32 24.00 33.43
CA CYS A 519 1.77 25.32 33.04
C CYS A 519 0.85 26.39 33.63
N VAL A 520 1.32 27.12 34.65
CA VAL A 520 0.53 28.14 35.37
C VAL A 520 0.89 29.57 34.98
N HIS A 521 1.62 29.76 33.88
CA HIS A 521 1.90 31.09 33.33
C HIS A 521 0.60 31.77 32.90
N LYS A 522 0.54 33.09 33.07
CA LYS A 522 -0.61 33.91 32.67
C LYS A 522 -0.16 35.04 31.75
N ASP A 523 -0.95 35.29 30.71
CA ASP A 523 -0.77 36.44 29.84
C ASP A 523 -1.09 37.76 30.56
N ALA A 524 -0.89 38.89 29.87
CA ALA A 524 -1.18 40.22 30.40
C ALA A 524 -2.67 40.44 30.73
N ALA A 525 -3.57 39.63 30.16
CA ALA A 525 -5.00 39.65 30.43
C ALA A 525 -5.39 38.75 31.62
N GLY A 526 -4.44 38.01 32.20
CA GLY A 526 -4.65 37.11 33.33
C GLY A 526 -5.17 35.72 32.95
N ASN A 527 -5.21 35.39 31.65
CA ASN A 527 -5.57 34.07 31.15
C ASN A 527 -4.36 33.15 31.20
N TYR A 528 -4.57 31.87 31.48
CA TYR A 528 -3.50 30.88 31.39
C TYR A 528 -3.06 30.73 29.94
N ASP A 529 -1.75 30.71 29.70
CA ASP A 529 -1.17 30.40 28.39
C ASP A 529 -0.15 29.26 28.53
N LEU A 530 0.30 28.71 27.41
CA LEU A 530 1.28 27.63 27.37
C LEU A 530 2.73 28.15 27.31
N LYS A 531 3.03 29.29 27.95
CA LYS A 531 4.37 29.92 27.91
C LYS A 531 5.31 29.52 29.07
N CYS A 532 5.21 28.29 29.55
CA CYS A 532 6.12 27.76 30.58
C CYS A 532 7.48 27.31 30.01
N TRP A 533 8.16 28.24 29.37
CA TRP A 533 9.34 27.98 28.56
C TRP A 533 10.60 27.77 29.41
N TRP A 534 11.40 26.75 29.06
CA TRP A 534 12.55 26.36 29.86
C TRP A 534 13.82 27.08 29.42
N HIS A 535 14.58 27.62 30.38
CA HIS A 535 15.75 28.45 30.10
C HIS A 535 16.87 28.32 31.16
N SER A 536 17.01 27.16 31.79
CA SER A 536 18.02 26.92 32.84
C SER A 536 18.84 25.66 32.58
N PRO A 537 20.02 25.50 33.21
CA PRO A 537 20.73 24.22 33.22
C PRO A 537 19.89 23.10 33.84
N ALA A 538 20.04 21.86 33.36
CA ALA A 538 19.39 20.68 33.93
C ALA A 538 20.32 19.46 33.92
N THR A 539 20.19 18.58 34.92
CA THR A 539 21.02 17.38 35.06
C THR A 539 20.14 16.19 35.47
N TRP A 540 20.26 15.06 34.77
CA TRP A 540 19.72 13.76 35.22
C TRP A 540 20.75 12.62 35.19
N LYS A 541 21.85 12.80 34.44
CA LYS A 541 23.03 11.93 34.47
C LYS A 541 24.21 12.73 35.01
N THR A 542 24.57 12.48 36.28
CA THR A 542 25.57 13.28 36.99
C THR A 542 27.01 12.91 36.65
N ASP A 543 27.23 11.69 36.16
CA ASP A 543 28.54 11.19 35.74
C ASP A 543 28.45 10.68 34.31
N CYS A 544 28.69 11.56 33.32
CA CYS A 544 28.51 11.18 31.93
C CYS A 544 29.57 10.22 31.42
N ASP A 545 30.76 10.19 32.01
CA ASP A 545 31.82 9.26 31.62
C ASP A 545 31.38 7.81 31.87
N ASP A 546 30.59 7.60 32.92
CA ASP A 546 30.04 6.29 33.27
C ASP A 546 28.62 6.06 32.76
N THR A 547 27.78 7.09 32.58
CA THR A 547 26.33 6.88 32.37
C THR A 547 25.76 7.39 31.06
N CYS A 548 26.43 8.32 30.37
CA CYS A 548 25.91 8.92 29.14
C CYS A 548 26.26 8.09 27.90
N GLY A 549 25.44 8.19 26.87
CA GLY A 549 25.64 7.47 25.61
C GLY A 549 26.67 8.17 24.73
N GLN A 550 27.43 7.39 23.97
CA GLN A 550 28.37 7.89 22.95
C GLN A 550 27.97 7.37 21.57
N ASP A 551 28.39 8.10 20.55
CA ASP A 551 28.13 7.70 19.18
C ASP A 551 28.89 6.44 18.76
N PHE A 552 28.44 5.88 17.66
CA PHE A 552 29.12 4.82 16.93
C PHE A 552 29.36 5.28 15.50
N ILE A 553 30.64 5.42 15.13
CA ILE A 553 31.02 5.73 13.74
C ILE A 553 31.24 4.40 13.00
N ARG A 554 30.40 4.12 12.00
CA ARG A 554 30.51 2.90 11.19
C ARG A 554 31.50 3.09 10.05
N PHE A 555 31.53 4.27 9.46
CA PHE A 555 32.37 4.62 8.32
C PHE A 555 33.52 5.51 8.77
N ASP A 556 34.73 4.96 8.77
CA ASP A 556 35.94 5.71 9.13
C ASP A 556 36.11 6.98 8.28
N PRO A 557 36.80 8.02 8.78
CA PRO A 557 37.00 9.26 8.04
C PRO A 557 37.64 9.03 6.66
N GLY A 558 37.03 9.58 5.61
CA GLY A 558 37.47 9.44 4.21
C GLY A 558 36.98 8.18 3.51
N TRP A 559 36.02 7.45 4.08
CA TRP A 559 35.44 6.25 3.47
C TRP A 559 34.72 6.55 2.15
N ASP A 560 34.85 5.65 1.18
CA ASP A 560 34.27 5.80 -0.16
C ASP A 560 32.74 5.88 -0.17
N TYR A 561 32.20 6.65 -1.12
CA TYR A 561 30.76 6.80 -1.33
C TYR A 561 30.05 5.45 -1.49
N GLN A 562 28.90 5.30 -0.84
CA GLN A 562 28.08 4.08 -0.96
C GLN A 562 27.25 4.14 -2.26
N ALA A 563 27.37 3.12 -3.11
CA ALA A 563 26.61 3.01 -4.37
C ALA A 563 25.10 3.07 -4.15
N ASP A 564 24.32 3.45 -5.17
CA ASP A 564 22.86 3.45 -5.15
C ASP A 564 22.29 2.01 -5.12
N ALA A 565 20.99 1.85 -4.86
CA ALA A 565 20.31 0.56 -4.97
C ALA A 565 19.81 0.31 -6.41
N GLY A 566 19.70 -0.97 -6.79
CA GLY A 566 19.24 -1.40 -8.12
C GLY A 566 17.74 -1.67 -8.26
N SER A 567 16.92 -1.18 -7.32
CA SER A 567 15.47 -1.43 -7.25
C SER A 567 14.75 -0.91 -8.49
N PHE A 568 13.86 -1.69 -9.11
CA PHE A 568 13.06 -1.28 -10.28
C PHE A 568 13.88 -0.57 -11.38
N PRO A 569 14.78 -1.29 -12.06
CA PRO A 569 15.61 -0.70 -13.11
C PRO A 569 14.76 -0.21 -14.29
N PRO A 570 15.09 0.96 -14.88
CA PRO A 570 14.32 1.52 -15.98
C PRO A 570 14.46 0.68 -17.27
N ASN A 571 13.43 0.71 -18.12
CA ASN A 571 13.43 0.11 -19.45
C ASN A 571 13.61 1.17 -20.52
N CYS A 572 14.84 1.34 -21.01
CA CYS A 572 15.13 2.36 -22.03
C CYS A 572 15.41 1.75 -23.41
N GLY A 573 15.18 0.44 -23.55
CA GLY A 573 15.31 -0.28 -24.79
C GLY A 573 13.99 -0.41 -25.54
N ARG A 574 14.08 -0.69 -26.84
CA ARG A 574 12.93 -1.01 -27.69
C ARG A 574 12.60 -2.51 -27.69
N ALA A 575 13.09 -3.25 -26.69
CA ALA A 575 12.78 -4.67 -26.55
C ALA A 575 11.26 -4.85 -26.35
N GLY A 576 10.67 -5.80 -27.07
CA GLY A 576 9.22 -5.98 -27.08
C GLY A 576 8.46 -4.98 -27.95
N LEU A 577 9.14 -4.16 -28.77
CA LEU A 577 8.51 -3.33 -29.79
C LEU A 577 8.90 -3.78 -31.21
N PRO A 578 7.97 -3.70 -32.17
CA PRO A 578 8.27 -3.75 -33.59
C PRO A 578 9.23 -2.62 -34.02
N ALA A 579 10.09 -2.90 -35.00
CA ALA A 579 11.17 -1.99 -35.39
C ALA A 579 10.67 -0.64 -35.91
N ASN A 580 9.51 -0.61 -36.58
CA ASN A 580 8.90 0.59 -37.15
C ASN A 580 7.92 1.30 -36.19
N ALA A 581 7.81 0.86 -34.92
CA ALA A 581 6.91 1.49 -33.96
C ALA A 581 7.31 2.95 -33.66
N LEU A 582 6.33 3.83 -33.59
CA LEU A 582 6.48 5.24 -33.24
C LEU A 582 6.09 5.40 -31.79
N VAL A 583 7.05 5.70 -30.92
CA VAL A 583 6.83 5.76 -29.47
C VAL A 583 6.53 7.20 -29.06
N VAL A 584 5.47 7.40 -28.28
CA VAL A 584 5.12 8.63 -27.56
C VAL A 584 5.27 8.34 -26.08
N ASP A 585 6.28 8.93 -25.47
CA ASP A 585 6.59 8.84 -24.04
C ASP A 585 5.80 9.85 -23.21
N ASP A 586 5.74 9.69 -21.88
CA ASP A 586 5.11 10.68 -20.99
C ASP A 586 5.95 11.94 -20.74
N VAL A 587 7.23 11.92 -21.13
CA VAL A 587 8.14 13.07 -21.06
C VAL A 587 8.48 13.67 -22.43
N PRO A 588 8.84 14.97 -22.49
CA PRO A 588 9.34 15.59 -23.72
C PRO A 588 10.58 14.90 -24.31
N ASN A 589 10.75 14.99 -25.63
CA ASN A 589 11.92 14.41 -26.29
C ASN A 589 13.23 15.03 -25.81
N GLY A 590 14.20 14.16 -25.50
CA GLY A 590 15.49 14.56 -24.95
C GLY A 590 15.50 14.78 -23.44
N THR A 591 14.40 14.49 -22.73
CA THR A 591 14.41 14.42 -21.26
C THR A 591 15.42 13.37 -20.84
N ALA A 592 16.42 13.79 -20.06
CA ALA A 592 17.50 12.93 -19.64
C ALA A 592 17.06 12.09 -18.42
N PRO A 593 17.22 10.75 -18.44
CA PRO A 593 17.01 9.86 -17.31
C PRO A 593 17.80 10.30 -16.07
N ILE A 594 17.34 10.01 -14.87
CA ILE A 594 18.05 10.40 -13.63
C ILE A 594 18.96 9.24 -13.19
N LEU A 595 20.12 9.20 -13.84
CA LEU A 595 21.10 8.11 -13.70
C LEU A 595 21.94 8.20 -12.41
N ASP A 596 22.43 7.06 -11.93
CA ASP A 596 23.45 7.02 -10.88
C ASP A 596 24.86 7.25 -11.43
N ALA A 597 25.76 7.78 -10.59
CA ALA A 597 27.16 8.00 -10.98
C ALA A 597 27.96 6.69 -11.10
N ALA A 598 27.46 5.58 -10.52
CA ALA A 598 28.08 4.26 -10.56
C ALA A 598 27.60 3.41 -11.76
N ASN A 599 26.71 3.93 -12.60
CA ASN A 599 26.19 3.28 -13.82
C ASN A 599 25.46 1.94 -13.55
N THR A 600 24.97 1.72 -12.32
CA THR A 600 24.15 0.55 -11.97
C THR A 600 22.72 0.67 -12.48
N ARG A 601 22.27 1.90 -12.79
CA ARG A 601 21.00 2.22 -13.45
C ARG A 601 21.26 2.87 -14.81
N SER A 602 22.00 2.23 -15.71
CA SER A 602 22.31 2.80 -17.03
C SER A 602 21.07 2.82 -17.94
N CYS A 603 20.64 4.00 -18.37
CA CYS A 603 19.54 4.18 -19.31
C CYS A 603 19.95 5.14 -20.43
N SER A 604 19.93 4.64 -21.67
CA SER A 604 20.05 5.49 -22.87
C SER A 604 18.64 5.75 -23.38
N PRO A 605 18.10 6.98 -23.26
CA PRO A 605 16.70 7.25 -23.54
C PRO A 605 16.39 6.98 -25.02
N THR A 606 15.29 6.28 -25.26
CA THR A 606 14.71 6.11 -26.59
C THR A 606 13.99 7.39 -27.00
N ALA A 607 14.21 7.86 -28.23
CA ALA A 607 13.55 9.05 -28.74
C ALA A 607 12.02 8.88 -28.76
N THR A 608 11.32 9.92 -28.27
CA THR A 608 9.86 10.04 -28.33
C THR A 608 9.45 10.88 -29.53
N THR A 609 8.31 10.51 -30.12
CA THR A 609 7.62 11.17 -31.22
C THR A 609 6.33 11.74 -30.66
N GLY A 610 5.96 12.96 -31.03
CA GLY A 610 4.70 13.56 -30.56
C GLY A 610 4.81 14.18 -29.17
N SER A 611 3.73 14.12 -28.39
CA SER A 611 3.60 14.80 -27.11
C SER A 611 2.68 14.09 -26.14
N PHE A 612 2.98 14.19 -24.85
CA PHE A 612 2.09 13.84 -23.75
C PHE A 612 1.61 15.09 -23.03
N SER A 613 0.35 15.08 -22.57
CA SER A 613 -0.22 16.15 -21.75
C SER A 613 -1.29 15.62 -20.82
N PHE A 614 -1.43 16.23 -19.65
CA PHE A 614 -2.54 15.96 -18.75
C PHE A 614 -3.75 16.86 -19.03
N SER A 615 -4.89 16.44 -18.50
CA SER A 615 -6.08 17.24 -18.28
C SER A 615 -6.50 17.08 -16.82
N PHE A 616 -6.59 18.22 -16.11
CA PHE A 616 -7.03 18.32 -14.73
C PHE A 616 -8.26 19.24 -14.62
N PRO A 617 -9.20 18.95 -13.72
CA PRO A 617 -10.24 19.88 -13.31
C PRO A 617 -9.65 21.13 -12.64
N VAL A 618 -9.84 22.30 -13.24
CA VAL A 618 -9.54 23.59 -12.61
C VAL A 618 -10.80 24.09 -11.91
N LEU A 619 -10.74 24.26 -10.59
CA LEU A 619 -11.90 24.70 -9.80
C LEU A 619 -12.17 26.20 -10.00
N PRO A 620 -13.38 26.69 -9.67
CA PRO A 620 -13.73 28.10 -9.82
C PRO A 620 -12.83 29.09 -9.07
N ASP A 621 -12.14 28.64 -8.02
CA ASP A 621 -11.15 29.43 -7.27
C ASP A 621 -9.73 29.39 -7.88
N GLY A 622 -9.57 28.69 -9.01
CA GLY A 622 -8.31 28.54 -9.73
C GLY A 622 -7.41 27.41 -9.22
N THR A 623 -7.83 26.65 -8.21
CA THR A 623 -7.04 25.52 -7.68
C THR A 623 -7.21 24.24 -8.50
N VAL A 624 -6.25 23.31 -8.37
CA VAL A 624 -6.24 22.02 -9.08
C VAL A 624 -5.93 20.86 -8.12
N PRO A 625 -6.90 20.43 -7.27
CA PRO A 625 -6.68 19.40 -6.26
C PRO A 625 -6.19 18.06 -6.80
N ALA A 626 -6.55 17.69 -8.04
CA ALA A 626 -6.10 16.45 -8.68
C ALA A 626 -4.57 16.28 -8.69
N LYS A 627 -3.78 17.37 -8.69
CA LYS A 627 -2.32 17.29 -8.65
C LYS A 627 -1.76 16.81 -7.32
N MET A 628 -2.53 16.96 -6.24
CA MET A 628 -2.15 16.48 -4.90
C MET A 628 -1.90 14.96 -4.90
N ASP A 629 -2.71 14.25 -5.68
CA ASP A 629 -2.69 12.79 -5.83
C ASP A 629 -1.90 12.30 -7.06
N LEU A 630 -1.35 13.23 -7.85
CA LEU A 630 -0.45 12.89 -8.94
C LEU A 630 0.98 12.74 -8.41
N HIS A 631 1.63 11.66 -8.84
CA HIS A 631 2.99 11.29 -8.47
C HIS A 631 3.84 10.98 -9.72
N GLN A 632 5.16 10.97 -9.55
CA GLN A 632 6.14 10.61 -10.58
C GLN A 632 7.22 9.69 -9.99
N LEU A 633 7.75 8.79 -10.82
CA LEU A 633 8.81 7.85 -10.47
C LEU A 633 9.83 7.72 -11.60
N GLY A 634 11.11 7.61 -11.24
CA GLY A 634 12.24 7.35 -12.13
C GLY A 634 12.44 5.84 -12.31
N ALA A 635 11.54 5.23 -13.07
CA ALA A 635 11.52 3.82 -13.45
C ALA A 635 10.63 3.71 -14.71
N GLY A 636 10.15 2.53 -15.10
CA GLY A 636 9.30 2.43 -16.30
C GLY A 636 10.06 2.64 -17.61
N PHE A 637 9.38 3.00 -18.70
CA PHE A 637 10.04 3.37 -19.94
C PHE A 637 10.85 4.65 -19.76
N ASN A 638 12.04 4.72 -20.36
CA ASN A 638 12.88 5.93 -20.35
C ASN A 638 13.17 6.55 -18.96
N ASP A 639 13.03 5.77 -17.87
CA ASP A 639 13.28 6.20 -16.49
C ASP A 639 12.34 7.32 -16.03
N HIS A 640 11.08 7.30 -16.51
CA HIS A 640 10.03 8.15 -16.00
C HIS A 640 8.65 7.54 -16.23
N PHE A 641 7.77 7.61 -15.22
CA PHE A 641 6.33 7.47 -15.41
C PHE A 641 5.56 8.21 -14.31
N HIS A 642 4.28 8.49 -14.57
CA HIS A 642 3.36 9.07 -13.61
C HIS A 642 2.37 8.03 -13.06
N PHE A 643 1.88 8.24 -11.84
CA PHE A 643 0.76 7.47 -11.30
C PHE A 643 -0.11 8.29 -10.34
N SER A 644 -1.32 7.81 -10.07
CA SER A 644 -2.31 8.36 -9.13
C SER A 644 -3.22 7.23 -8.66
N HIS A 645 -4.02 7.46 -7.62
CA HIS A 645 -5.02 6.49 -7.21
C HIS A 645 -6.20 6.47 -8.19
N VAL A 646 -6.78 5.28 -8.34
CA VAL A 646 -8.05 5.06 -9.01
C VAL A 646 -9.15 5.84 -8.28
N ASN A 647 -10.04 6.45 -9.05
CA ASN A 647 -11.21 7.18 -8.59
C ASN A 647 -12.48 6.56 -9.18
N SER A 648 -13.54 6.47 -8.38
CA SER A 648 -14.89 6.10 -8.84
C SER A 648 -15.73 7.35 -9.13
N ASN A 649 -16.85 7.24 -9.85
CA ASN A 649 -17.66 8.43 -10.18
C ASN A 649 -18.30 9.09 -8.93
N GLY A 650 -18.27 10.42 -8.84
CA GLY A 650 -18.87 11.20 -7.76
C GLY A 650 -18.27 12.60 -7.62
N PHE A 651 -18.97 13.55 -7.01
CA PHE A 651 -18.58 14.98 -7.02
C PHE A 651 -17.19 15.29 -6.44
N LEU A 652 -16.77 14.62 -5.35
CA LEU A 652 -15.41 14.75 -4.82
C LEU A 652 -14.37 14.15 -5.78
N ASN A 653 -14.70 12.99 -6.34
CA ASN A 653 -13.82 12.23 -7.24
C ASN A 653 -13.66 12.92 -8.60
N ASP A 654 -14.68 13.65 -9.07
CA ASP A 654 -14.63 14.44 -10.31
C ASP A 654 -13.58 15.55 -10.22
N ARG A 655 -13.27 16.05 -9.02
CA ARG A 655 -12.22 17.07 -8.79
C ARG A 655 -10.81 16.48 -8.76
N LEU A 656 -10.69 15.18 -8.49
CA LEU A 656 -9.44 14.42 -8.43
C LEU A 656 -9.16 13.67 -9.74
N LYS A 657 -10.00 13.86 -10.75
CA LYS A 657 -9.83 13.24 -12.06
C LYS A 657 -8.53 13.71 -12.70
N VAL A 658 -7.72 12.73 -13.13
CA VAL A 658 -6.51 12.94 -13.92
C VAL A 658 -6.68 12.18 -15.23
N THR A 659 -6.47 12.85 -16.36
CA THR A 659 -6.44 12.20 -17.67
C THR A 659 -5.14 12.53 -18.39
N GLY A 660 -4.28 11.54 -18.60
CA GLY A 660 -3.10 11.64 -19.45
C GLY A 660 -3.45 11.33 -20.91
N THR A 661 -2.87 12.06 -21.86
CA THR A 661 -3.09 11.85 -23.30
C THR A 661 -1.78 11.87 -24.07
N TRP A 662 -1.47 10.77 -24.75
CA TRP A 662 -0.39 10.65 -25.72
C TRP A 662 -0.92 10.96 -27.11
N SER A 663 -0.37 11.99 -27.77
CA SER A 663 -0.69 12.35 -29.15
C SER A 663 0.52 12.12 -30.03
N LEU A 664 0.35 11.40 -31.13
CA LEU A 664 1.45 11.07 -32.04
C LEU A 664 2.01 12.31 -32.76
N GLY A 665 1.23 13.37 -32.87
CA GLY A 665 1.65 14.64 -33.49
C GLY A 665 1.86 14.60 -35.01
N GLN A 666 1.62 13.45 -35.66
CA GLN A 666 1.68 13.28 -37.11
C GLN A 666 0.54 12.40 -37.62
N ASN A 667 0.18 12.57 -38.89
CA ASN A 667 -0.91 11.82 -39.50
C ASN A 667 -0.55 10.35 -39.74
N LEU A 668 -1.44 9.44 -39.36
CA LEU A 668 -1.49 8.05 -39.80
C LEU A 668 -2.83 7.80 -40.49
N ASN A 669 -2.78 7.29 -41.72
CA ASN A 669 -3.95 6.99 -42.55
C ASN A 669 -3.95 5.52 -42.99
N GLN A 670 -3.70 4.62 -42.04
CA GLN A 670 -3.52 3.19 -42.28
C GLN A 670 -3.85 2.38 -41.02
N TRP A 671 -3.96 1.07 -41.16
CA TRP A 671 -4.06 0.15 -40.04
C TRP A 671 -2.83 0.28 -39.14
N THR A 672 -3.04 0.36 -37.84
CA THR A 672 -1.99 0.63 -36.87
C THR A 672 -2.25 -0.19 -35.61
N ARG A 673 -1.27 -0.98 -35.18
CA ARG A 673 -1.29 -1.61 -33.86
C ARG A 673 -0.90 -0.58 -32.81
N VAL A 674 -1.68 -0.50 -31.74
CA VAL A 674 -1.40 0.40 -30.61
C VAL A 674 -0.94 -0.45 -29.44
N LEU A 675 0.22 -0.11 -28.87
CA LEU A 675 0.75 -0.74 -27.66
C LEU A 675 0.89 0.31 -26.55
N VAL A 676 0.74 -0.12 -25.31
CA VAL A 676 1.02 0.67 -24.10
C VAL A 676 2.13 -0.02 -23.32
N HIS A 677 2.99 0.77 -22.69
CA HIS A 677 3.98 0.25 -21.75
C HIS A 677 3.34 0.17 -20.36
N MET A 678 3.49 -0.99 -19.73
CA MET A 678 3.09 -1.23 -18.35
C MET A 678 4.35 -1.19 -17.47
N PRO A 679 4.44 -0.26 -16.50
CA PRO A 679 5.55 -0.23 -15.56
C PRO A 679 5.51 -1.44 -14.62
N ASP A 680 6.65 -1.76 -14.01
CA ASP A 680 6.79 -2.89 -13.09
C ASP A 680 6.14 -2.68 -11.71
N HIS A 681 5.88 -1.44 -11.31
CA HIS A 681 5.20 -1.08 -10.07
C HIS A 681 4.31 0.16 -10.24
N ALA A 682 3.53 0.50 -9.20
CA ALA A 682 2.64 1.67 -9.13
C ALA A 682 1.54 1.77 -10.22
N GLY A 683 1.32 0.71 -11.01
CA GLY A 683 0.13 0.54 -11.85
C GLY A 683 -0.55 -0.78 -11.51
N TRP A 684 -1.65 -0.74 -10.75
CA TRP A 684 -2.24 -1.93 -10.12
C TRP A 684 -3.70 -2.19 -10.46
N THR A 685 -4.36 -1.27 -11.16
CA THR A 685 -5.76 -1.42 -11.54
C THR A 685 -6.00 -2.60 -12.50
N ASN A 686 -7.15 -3.25 -12.30
CA ASN A 686 -7.72 -4.26 -13.19
C ASN A 686 -8.65 -3.65 -14.27
N GLN A 687 -8.80 -2.32 -14.30
CA GLN A 687 -9.66 -1.59 -15.23
C GLN A 687 -8.99 -0.33 -15.81
N ALA A 688 -7.74 -0.41 -16.24
CA ALA A 688 -7.14 0.70 -16.98
C ALA A 688 -7.85 0.87 -18.33
N LEU A 689 -8.80 1.80 -18.39
CA LEU A 689 -9.67 2.03 -19.54
C LEU A 689 -9.05 3.07 -20.48
N TYR A 690 -8.31 2.58 -21.47
CA TYR A 690 -7.69 3.40 -22.50
C TYR A 690 -8.74 3.81 -23.54
N THR A 691 -8.73 5.08 -23.93
CA THR A 691 -9.53 5.61 -25.05
C THR A 691 -8.60 5.90 -26.23
N ILE A 692 -8.81 5.20 -27.34
CA ILE A 692 -8.05 5.32 -28.58
C ILE A 692 -8.84 6.22 -29.53
N ASN A 693 -8.27 7.36 -29.91
CA ASN A 693 -8.80 8.24 -30.95
C ASN A 693 -8.03 8.01 -32.25
N ASN A 694 -8.74 7.69 -33.34
CA ASN A 694 -8.11 7.36 -34.62
C ASN A 694 -7.65 8.59 -35.43
N GLY A 695 -7.87 9.80 -34.94
CA GLY A 695 -7.57 11.06 -35.60
C GLY A 695 -8.67 11.57 -36.55
N GLY A 696 -9.66 10.74 -36.87
CA GLY A 696 -10.79 11.05 -37.74
C GLY A 696 -12.11 11.33 -37.00
N GLY A 697 -12.05 11.48 -35.67
CA GLY A 697 -13.22 11.75 -34.81
C GLY A 697 -13.91 10.49 -34.27
N GLN A 698 -13.42 9.29 -34.56
CA GLN A 698 -13.89 8.07 -33.94
C GLN A 698 -13.02 7.71 -32.73
N THR A 699 -13.66 7.23 -31.68
CA THR A 699 -12.99 6.78 -30.46
C THR A 699 -13.45 5.38 -30.08
N GLU A 700 -12.51 4.58 -29.59
CA GLU A 700 -12.77 3.25 -29.07
C GLU A 700 -12.16 3.11 -27.67
N GLN A 701 -12.72 2.24 -26.83
CA GLN A 701 -12.20 2.00 -25.48
C GLN A 701 -11.73 0.55 -25.33
N ARG A 702 -10.66 0.36 -24.54
CA ARG A 702 -10.06 -0.94 -24.23
C ARG A 702 -9.62 -0.97 -22.78
N SER A 703 -10.04 -1.98 -22.03
CA SER A 703 -9.69 -2.18 -20.62
C SER A 703 -8.53 -3.17 -20.48
N LEU A 704 -7.43 -2.75 -19.86
CA LEU A 704 -6.29 -3.62 -19.56
C LEU A 704 -6.02 -3.72 -18.06
N LEU A 705 -5.29 -4.78 -17.69
CA LEU A 705 -4.73 -4.96 -16.35
C LEU A 705 -3.34 -4.31 -16.32
N GLN A 706 -3.06 -3.45 -15.33
CA GLN A 706 -1.74 -2.82 -15.20
C GLN A 706 -0.78 -3.58 -14.29
N ARG A 707 -1.27 -4.44 -13.38
CA ARG A 707 -0.48 -5.14 -12.36
C ARG A 707 0.40 -6.27 -12.92
N ASN A 708 1.35 -5.94 -13.80
CA ASN A 708 2.15 -6.93 -14.53
C ASN A 708 3.48 -7.30 -13.84
N PHE A 709 3.91 -6.55 -12.81
CA PHE A 709 5.16 -6.77 -12.05
C PHE A 709 6.44 -6.83 -12.92
N ALA A 710 6.39 -6.21 -14.10
CA ALA A 710 7.50 -6.12 -15.04
C ALA A 710 7.22 -5.04 -16.09
N ASN A 711 8.26 -4.32 -16.49
CA ASN A 711 8.22 -3.39 -17.63
C ASN A 711 7.88 -4.16 -18.92
N LYS A 712 6.72 -3.88 -19.51
CA LYS A 712 6.22 -4.68 -20.65
C LYS A 712 5.32 -3.89 -21.59
N TRP A 713 5.52 -4.09 -22.89
CA TRP A 713 4.60 -3.61 -23.92
C TRP A 713 3.41 -4.54 -24.09
N VAL A 714 2.20 -4.00 -24.05
CA VAL A 714 0.93 -4.72 -24.18
C VAL A 714 0.09 -4.08 -25.28
N SER A 715 -0.47 -4.91 -26.17
CA SER A 715 -1.31 -4.44 -27.28
C SER A 715 -2.70 -4.02 -26.79
N LEU A 716 -3.17 -2.83 -27.21
CA LEU A 716 -4.57 -2.42 -27.14
C LEU A 716 -5.39 -2.95 -28.33
N GLY A 717 -4.72 -3.51 -29.35
CA GLY A 717 -5.33 -3.99 -30.58
C GLY A 717 -4.90 -3.19 -31.81
N VAL A 718 -5.55 -3.47 -32.93
CA VAL A 718 -5.25 -2.85 -34.23
C VAL A 718 -6.43 -2.01 -34.72
N PHE A 719 -6.16 -0.75 -35.07
CA PHE A 719 -7.16 0.25 -35.41
C PHE A 719 -6.88 0.85 -36.79
N GLN A 720 -7.93 1.24 -37.50
CA GLN A 720 -7.79 2.04 -38.71
C GLN A 720 -7.62 3.51 -38.33
N MET A 721 -6.41 4.04 -38.50
CA MET A 721 -6.12 5.45 -38.26
C MET A 721 -6.50 6.30 -39.47
N ASN A 722 -6.95 7.53 -39.22
CA ASN A 722 -7.43 8.47 -40.24
C ASN A 722 -7.19 9.93 -39.80
N GLY A 723 -5.94 10.28 -39.49
CA GLY A 723 -5.56 11.61 -39.02
C GLY A 723 -4.44 11.53 -38.00
N VAL A 724 -4.38 12.47 -37.06
CA VAL A 724 -3.41 12.44 -35.95
C VAL A 724 -4.01 11.61 -34.80
N PRO A 725 -3.54 10.37 -34.56
CA PRO A 725 -4.10 9.54 -33.51
C PRO A 725 -3.62 9.97 -32.13
N SER A 726 -4.43 9.64 -31.12
CA SER A 726 -4.06 9.81 -29.71
C SER A 726 -4.64 8.69 -28.86
N VAL A 727 -3.99 8.40 -27.74
CA VAL A 727 -4.49 7.51 -26.70
C VAL A 727 -4.61 8.30 -25.41
N SER A 728 -5.70 8.15 -24.68
CA SER A 728 -5.85 8.73 -23.35
C SER A 728 -6.22 7.68 -22.30
N LEU A 729 -5.78 7.92 -21.06
CA LEU A 729 -6.10 7.10 -19.91
C LEU A 729 -6.52 8.02 -18.76
N SER A 730 -7.64 7.71 -18.12
CA SER A 730 -8.12 8.43 -16.93
C SER A 730 -7.96 7.56 -15.70
N ASN A 731 -7.68 8.16 -14.54
CA ASN A 731 -7.76 7.44 -13.27
C ASN A 731 -9.18 7.11 -12.82
N THR A 732 -10.20 7.36 -13.65
CA THR A 732 -11.58 7.08 -13.31
C THR A 732 -11.94 5.67 -13.80
N THR A 733 -12.35 4.79 -12.89
CA THR A 733 -12.77 3.42 -13.22
C THR A 733 -14.18 3.13 -12.72
N TYR A 734 -14.70 1.96 -13.08
CA TYR A 734 -15.98 1.47 -12.56
C TYR A 734 -15.82 0.61 -11.30
N ASP A 735 -14.59 0.36 -10.86
CA ASP A 735 -14.30 -0.38 -9.63
C ASP A 735 -14.37 0.57 -8.42
N GLN A 736 -15.48 0.50 -7.70
CA GLN A 736 -15.68 1.31 -6.50
C GLN A 736 -14.79 0.86 -5.34
N ALA A 737 -14.46 -0.44 -5.25
CA ALA A 737 -13.62 -0.97 -4.19
C ALA A 737 -12.16 -0.51 -4.35
N ALA A 738 -11.72 -0.25 -5.58
CA ALA A 738 -10.39 0.27 -5.89
C ALA A 738 -10.22 1.79 -5.64
N SER A 739 -11.32 2.50 -5.36
CA SER A 739 -11.31 3.96 -5.27
C SER A 739 -10.46 4.45 -4.08
N GLY A 740 -9.35 5.13 -4.35
CA GLY A 740 -8.42 5.64 -3.34
C GLY A 740 -7.51 4.59 -2.71
N THR A 741 -7.56 3.33 -3.18
CA THR A 741 -6.82 2.20 -2.58
C THR A 741 -5.87 1.52 -3.56
N ILE A 742 -6.08 1.69 -4.86
CA ILE A 742 -5.29 1.07 -5.94
C ILE A 742 -4.81 2.13 -6.92
N ASP A 743 -3.60 1.94 -7.44
CA ASP A 743 -2.96 2.89 -8.34
C ASP A 743 -3.19 2.59 -9.83
N ILE A 744 -3.08 3.63 -10.63
CA ILE A 744 -3.08 3.62 -12.09
C ILE A 744 -1.93 4.47 -12.63
N ALA A 745 -1.21 3.95 -13.61
CA ALA A 745 0.01 4.55 -14.14
C ALA A 745 -0.11 5.02 -15.60
N TRP A 746 0.66 6.05 -15.95
CA TRP A 746 0.89 6.57 -17.29
C TRP A 746 2.38 6.54 -17.58
N ASP A 747 2.78 5.73 -18.55
CA ASP A 747 4.16 5.56 -18.99
C ASP A 747 4.24 5.92 -20.50
N ALA A 748 4.30 4.95 -21.41
CA ALA A 748 4.45 5.23 -22.85
C ALA A 748 3.40 4.53 -23.74
N VAL A 749 3.21 5.07 -24.96
CA VAL A 749 2.37 4.50 -26.03
C VAL A 749 3.20 4.30 -27.29
N ALA A 750 3.02 3.20 -27.99
CA ALA A 750 3.64 2.95 -29.29
C ALA A 750 2.58 2.72 -30.38
N PHE A 751 2.76 3.39 -31.52
CA PHE A 751 1.96 3.21 -32.72
C PHE A 751 2.79 2.47 -33.76
N GLU A 752 2.45 1.23 -34.07
CA GLU A 752 3.08 0.45 -35.13
C GLU A 752 2.22 0.50 -36.40
N PRO A 753 2.66 1.21 -37.45
CA PRO A 753 1.98 1.18 -38.72
C PRO A 753 2.05 -0.20 -39.38
N LEU A 754 0.91 -0.67 -39.90
CA LEU A 754 0.80 -1.93 -40.63
C LEU A 754 0.55 -1.67 -42.11
N ALA A 755 1.10 -2.56 -42.95
CA ALA A 755 0.94 -2.46 -44.41
C ALA A 755 -0.49 -2.77 -44.89
N ALA A 756 -1.28 -3.51 -44.09
CA ALA A 756 -2.63 -3.92 -44.42
C ALA A 756 -3.45 -4.20 -43.15
N LYS A 757 -4.77 -4.35 -43.31
CA LYS A 757 -5.66 -4.88 -42.26
C LYS A 757 -5.19 -6.29 -41.87
N PRO A 758 -5.06 -6.60 -40.56
CA PRO A 758 -4.86 -7.98 -40.12
C PRO A 758 -5.94 -8.90 -40.70
N ARG A 759 -5.54 -10.10 -41.13
CA ARG A 759 -6.48 -11.09 -41.64
C ARG A 759 -7.32 -11.65 -40.49
N ASP A 760 -6.66 -11.89 -39.37
CA ASP A 760 -7.24 -12.55 -38.20
C ASP A 760 -7.38 -11.54 -37.07
N PHE A 761 -8.61 -11.14 -36.77
CA PHE A 761 -8.96 -10.52 -35.48
C PHE A 761 -9.63 -11.60 -34.63
N TYR A 762 -8.92 -12.11 -33.63
CA TYR A 762 -9.32 -13.26 -32.83
C TYR A 762 -9.45 -12.87 -31.35
N VAL A 763 -10.64 -13.07 -30.79
CA VAL A 763 -10.91 -12.86 -29.36
C VAL A 763 -11.20 -14.19 -28.68
N ALA A 764 -10.42 -14.54 -27.66
CA ALA A 764 -10.64 -15.71 -26.83
C ALA A 764 -11.25 -15.30 -25.49
N LEU A 765 -12.47 -15.77 -25.25
CA LEU A 765 -13.29 -15.51 -24.06
C LEU A 765 -13.48 -16.80 -23.27
N GLY A 766 -14.16 -16.73 -22.13
CA GLY A 766 -14.65 -17.90 -21.41
C GLY A 766 -14.07 -18.07 -20.01
N ASP A 767 -14.20 -19.29 -19.49
CA ASP A 767 -13.85 -19.67 -18.13
C ASP A 767 -12.44 -20.27 -18.01
N SER A 768 -12.20 -21.06 -16.95
CA SER A 768 -10.92 -21.69 -16.60
C SER A 768 -10.41 -22.66 -17.68
N TYR A 769 -11.31 -23.30 -18.42
CA TYR A 769 -10.91 -24.19 -19.52
C TYR A 769 -10.36 -23.39 -20.69
N SER A 770 -10.87 -22.17 -20.91
CA SER A 770 -10.35 -21.22 -21.90
C SER A 770 -9.10 -20.48 -21.44
N SER A 771 -9.02 -20.07 -20.17
CA SER A 771 -7.85 -19.40 -19.61
C SER A 771 -6.63 -20.31 -19.56
N GLY A 772 -6.83 -21.63 -19.47
CA GLY A 772 -5.77 -22.61 -19.38
C GLY A 772 -5.34 -22.88 -17.95
N GLU A 773 -6.28 -22.88 -17.01
CA GLU A 773 -6.09 -23.05 -15.56
C GLU A 773 -5.16 -24.22 -15.18
N GLY A 774 -5.28 -25.38 -15.83
CA GLY A 774 -4.42 -26.53 -15.53
C GLY A 774 -3.09 -26.55 -16.29
N ALA A 775 -2.88 -25.63 -17.23
CA ALA A 775 -1.77 -25.65 -18.17
C ALA A 775 -0.61 -24.78 -17.68
N SER A 776 -0.10 -25.09 -16.49
CA SER A 776 1.08 -24.43 -15.94
C SER A 776 2.00 -25.44 -15.25
N SER A 777 3.18 -24.99 -14.89
CA SER A 777 4.03 -25.65 -13.90
C SER A 777 3.35 -25.53 -12.53
N LEU A 778 3.73 -26.39 -11.58
CA LEU A 778 3.05 -26.47 -10.27
C LEU A 778 3.06 -25.14 -9.49
N ASP A 779 4.02 -24.27 -9.76
CA ASP A 779 4.15 -22.95 -9.15
C ASP A 779 3.38 -21.83 -9.86
N GLY A 780 2.70 -22.13 -10.97
CA GLY A 780 1.97 -21.13 -11.75
C GLY A 780 2.84 -20.37 -12.76
N SER A 781 4.12 -20.70 -12.94
CA SER A 781 5.07 -19.90 -13.74
C SER A 781 4.72 -19.68 -15.21
N ASP A 782 3.81 -20.46 -15.81
CA ASP A 782 3.33 -20.26 -17.19
C ASP A 782 2.12 -19.30 -17.28
N PHE A 783 1.57 -18.81 -16.15
CA PHE A 783 0.52 -17.81 -16.13
C PHE A 783 1.05 -16.40 -16.38
N TYR A 784 0.23 -15.56 -17.02
CA TYR A 784 0.50 -14.14 -17.04
C TYR A 784 0.41 -13.58 -15.62
N ARG A 785 1.49 -12.91 -15.17
CA ARG A 785 1.60 -12.34 -13.81
C ARG A 785 0.42 -11.44 -13.42
N ALA A 786 -0.10 -10.66 -14.35
CA ALA A 786 -1.29 -9.81 -14.13
C ALA A 786 -2.58 -10.59 -13.85
N THR A 787 -2.55 -11.93 -13.94
CA THR A 787 -3.70 -12.81 -13.76
C THR A 787 -3.52 -13.87 -12.67
N ASP A 788 -2.42 -13.79 -11.92
CA ASP A 788 -2.04 -14.74 -10.87
C ASP A 788 -1.39 -13.97 -9.70
N HIS A 789 -2.22 -13.31 -8.89
CA HIS A 789 -1.76 -12.58 -7.70
C HIS A 789 -2.81 -12.46 -6.59
N GLY A 790 -2.32 -12.51 -5.34
CA GLY A 790 -3.12 -12.54 -4.12
C GLY A 790 -3.62 -11.21 -3.54
N GLY A 791 -3.58 -10.10 -4.29
CA GLY A 791 -4.09 -8.81 -3.80
C GLY A 791 -3.09 -8.06 -2.90
N PHE A 792 -3.59 -7.24 -1.95
CA PHE A 792 -2.79 -6.58 -0.92
C PHE A 792 -3.32 -6.91 0.49
N LEU A 793 -2.40 -7.15 1.43
CA LEU A 793 -2.42 -6.73 2.84
C LEU A 793 -3.56 -7.13 3.82
N ASP A 794 -4.61 -7.84 3.41
CA ASP A 794 -5.48 -8.50 4.39
C ASP A 794 -6.04 -9.84 3.86
N PRO A 795 -5.60 -11.00 4.40
CA PRO A 795 -6.18 -12.30 4.11
C PRO A 795 -7.69 -12.37 4.40
N ALA A 796 -8.28 -11.43 5.15
CA ALA A 796 -9.69 -11.43 5.50
C ALA A 796 -10.63 -10.75 4.49
N THR A 797 -10.15 -9.84 3.62
CA THR A 797 -11.05 -9.04 2.75
C THR A 797 -11.00 -9.39 1.26
N SER A 798 -10.02 -10.16 0.79
CA SER A 798 -9.87 -10.58 -0.62
C SER A 798 -9.73 -9.45 -1.64
N ASP A 799 -9.38 -8.26 -1.19
CA ASP A 799 -9.39 -7.08 -2.03
C ASP A 799 -8.31 -7.16 -3.13
N HIS A 800 -8.74 -6.98 -4.38
CA HIS A 800 -7.91 -6.86 -5.58
C HIS A 800 -7.07 -8.10 -5.95
N ILE A 801 -7.56 -9.30 -5.64
CA ILE A 801 -7.04 -10.54 -6.23
C ILE A 801 -7.26 -10.58 -7.74
N ASN A 802 -6.34 -11.22 -8.45
CA ASN A 802 -6.61 -11.70 -9.80
C ASN A 802 -6.13 -13.15 -9.91
N ASN A 803 -7.09 -14.05 -10.05
CA ASN A 803 -6.90 -15.49 -10.24
C ASN A 803 -7.51 -15.94 -11.57
N CYS A 804 -7.51 -15.08 -12.59
CA CYS A 804 -7.98 -15.48 -13.92
C CYS A 804 -7.09 -16.55 -14.57
N HIS A 805 -5.84 -16.66 -14.12
CA HIS A 805 -4.86 -17.68 -14.50
C HIS A 805 -4.82 -17.91 -16.02
N ARG A 806 -4.59 -16.82 -16.76
CA ARG A 806 -4.41 -16.93 -18.22
C ARG A 806 -3.03 -17.51 -18.50
N SER A 807 -3.00 -18.72 -19.01
CA SER A 807 -1.76 -19.44 -19.32
C SER A 807 -1.23 -19.09 -20.71
N THR A 808 0.10 -18.99 -20.81
CA THR A 808 0.82 -18.96 -22.09
C THR A 808 0.64 -20.26 -22.89
N GLU A 809 0.25 -21.34 -22.22
CA GLU A 809 0.01 -22.69 -22.74
C GLU A 809 -1.48 -23.00 -22.97
N ALA A 810 -2.36 -22.00 -22.86
CA ALA A 810 -3.79 -22.16 -23.10
C ALA A 810 -4.10 -22.57 -24.54
N TRP A 811 -5.18 -23.33 -24.76
CA TRP A 811 -5.53 -23.83 -26.09
C TRP A 811 -5.81 -22.72 -27.13
N PRO A 812 -6.36 -21.53 -26.79
CA PRO A 812 -6.49 -20.43 -27.76
C PRO A 812 -5.14 -19.99 -28.32
N ARG A 813 -4.09 -20.04 -27.51
CA ARG A 813 -2.72 -19.69 -27.91
C ARG A 813 -2.05 -20.80 -28.71
N LYS A 814 -2.34 -22.07 -28.40
CA LYS A 814 -1.74 -23.23 -29.07
C LYS A 814 -2.34 -23.53 -30.44
N ALA A 815 -3.53 -23.02 -30.73
CA ALA A 815 -4.23 -23.28 -31.99
C ALA A 815 -3.50 -22.69 -33.21
N ASP A 816 -3.62 -23.38 -34.33
CA ASP A 816 -3.20 -22.98 -35.69
C ASP A 816 -4.47 -22.65 -36.48
N ILE A 817 -4.96 -21.42 -36.29
CA ILE A 817 -6.26 -20.98 -36.83
C ILE A 817 -6.21 -20.62 -38.32
N ASP A 818 -5.01 -20.38 -38.87
CA ASP A 818 -4.80 -19.96 -40.26
C ASP A 818 -4.20 -21.05 -41.14
N GLY A 819 -3.75 -22.15 -40.55
CA GLY A 819 -3.15 -23.27 -41.26
C GLY A 819 -1.71 -23.07 -41.67
N THR A 820 -1.02 -22.10 -41.06
CA THR A 820 0.39 -21.80 -41.34
C THR A 820 1.36 -22.60 -40.48
N PHE A 821 0.86 -23.50 -39.63
CA PHE A 821 1.63 -24.26 -38.64
C PHE A 821 2.34 -23.39 -37.59
N ARG A 822 1.95 -22.12 -37.47
CA ARG A 822 2.36 -21.23 -36.39
C ARG A 822 1.20 -21.04 -35.44
N SER A 823 1.43 -21.27 -34.16
CA SER A 823 0.38 -21.08 -33.17
C SER A 823 0.02 -19.59 -33.01
N VAL A 824 -1.21 -19.31 -32.58
CA VAL A 824 -1.65 -17.94 -32.24
C VAL A 824 -0.70 -17.27 -31.25
N GLY A 825 -0.22 -18.01 -30.24
CA GLY A 825 0.74 -17.51 -29.26
C GLY A 825 2.07 -17.12 -29.89
N GLN A 826 2.65 -17.99 -30.73
CA GLN A 826 3.88 -17.67 -31.48
C GLN A 826 3.72 -16.44 -32.37
N ARG A 827 2.56 -16.29 -33.02
CA ARG A 827 2.26 -15.14 -33.87
C ARG A 827 2.12 -13.86 -33.04
N GLN A 828 1.37 -13.90 -31.95
CA GLN A 828 1.19 -12.76 -31.03
C GLN A 828 2.52 -12.31 -30.42
N ASP A 829 3.31 -13.24 -29.90
CA ASP A 829 4.58 -12.93 -29.21
C ASP A 829 5.63 -12.34 -30.18
N SER A 830 5.47 -12.61 -31.47
CA SER A 830 6.27 -12.01 -32.56
C SER A 830 5.66 -10.75 -33.18
N PHE A 831 4.52 -10.27 -32.67
CA PHE A 831 3.76 -9.16 -33.25
C PHE A 831 3.43 -9.34 -34.74
N ASP A 832 3.05 -10.55 -35.14
CA ASP A 832 2.72 -10.89 -36.53
C ASP A 832 1.70 -9.87 -37.11
N PRO A 833 2.01 -9.16 -38.22
CA PRO A 833 1.17 -8.08 -38.74
C PRO A 833 -0.20 -8.57 -39.27
N THR A 834 -0.38 -9.87 -39.41
CA THR A 834 -1.63 -10.48 -39.89
C THR A 834 -2.59 -10.86 -38.76
N LEU A 835 -2.18 -10.72 -37.49
CA LEU A 835 -2.94 -11.11 -36.30
C LEU A 835 -3.18 -9.92 -35.35
N ASP A 836 -4.42 -9.78 -34.91
CA ASP A 836 -4.81 -9.10 -33.69
C ASP A 836 -5.50 -10.12 -32.76
N PHE A 837 -4.83 -10.49 -31.66
CA PHE A 837 -5.35 -11.48 -30.72
C PHE A 837 -5.53 -10.91 -29.32
N GLN A 838 -6.71 -11.16 -28.76
CA GLN A 838 -7.14 -10.64 -27.46
C GLN A 838 -7.58 -11.79 -26.56
N PHE A 839 -6.96 -11.91 -25.39
CA PHE A 839 -7.18 -13.03 -24.49
C PHE A 839 -7.81 -12.57 -23.17
N LEU A 840 -9.12 -12.82 -23.03
CA LEU A 840 -9.95 -12.26 -21.96
C LEU A 840 -10.57 -13.33 -21.06
N ALA A 841 -10.38 -14.62 -21.38
CA ALA A 841 -10.85 -15.69 -20.53
C ALA A 841 -10.36 -15.52 -19.09
N CYS A 842 -11.19 -15.92 -18.13
CA CYS A 842 -10.89 -15.82 -16.72
C CYS A 842 -11.41 -17.05 -15.99
N ALA A 843 -10.54 -17.72 -15.25
CA ALA A 843 -10.94 -18.83 -14.41
C ALA A 843 -12.03 -18.43 -13.41
N GLY A 844 -13.01 -19.31 -13.20
CA GLY A 844 -14.19 -19.04 -12.38
C GLY A 844 -15.28 -18.19 -13.06
N ALA A 845 -15.12 -17.79 -14.33
CA ALA A 845 -16.17 -17.02 -15.02
C ALA A 845 -17.48 -17.81 -15.17
N GLU A 846 -18.59 -17.18 -14.81
CA GLU A 846 -19.96 -17.61 -15.08
C GLU A 846 -20.52 -16.81 -16.27
N THR A 847 -21.69 -17.20 -16.77
CA THR A 847 -22.32 -16.51 -17.91
C THR A 847 -22.59 -15.03 -17.64
N GLN A 848 -22.96 -14.66 -16.42
CA GLN A 848 -23.09 -13.25 -16.01
C GLN A 848 -21.79 -12.43 -16.16
N HIS A 849 -20.62 -13.03 -15.93
CA HIS A 849 -19.31 -12.35 -16.08
C HIS A 849 -18.94 -12.06 -17.54
N MET A 850 -19.70 -12.62 -18.49
CA MET A 850 -19.60 -12.28 -19.90
C MET A 850 -20.45 -11.06 -20.24
N LEU A 851 -21.69 -10.99 -19.73
CA LEU A 851 -22.73 -10.12 -20.26
C LEU A 851 -22.40 -8.63 -20.20
N PRO A 852 -22.83 -7.84 -21.21
CA PRO A 852 -22.69 -6.40 -21.14
C PRO A 852 -23.65 -5.82 -20.10
N PHE A 853 -23.22 -4.78 -19.40
CA PHE A 853 -24.02 -4.10 -18.39
C PHE A 853 -23.91 -2.58 -18.49
N ARG A 854 -22.69 -2.09 -18.79
CA ARG A 854 -22.41 -0.66 -18.74
C ARG A 854 -23.04 0.08 -19.92
N GLY A 855 -23.66 1.23 -19.64
CA GLY A 855 -24.29 2.07 -20.65
C GLY A 855 -25.62 1.54 -21.21
N LEU A 856 -26.17 0.45 -20.65
CA LEU A 856 -27.42 -0.14 -21.08
C LEU A 856 -28.57 0.25 -20.15
N ALA A 857 -29.69 0.69 -20.73
CA ALA A 857 -30.93 0.91 -19.98
C ALA A 857 -31.59 -0.41 -19.55
N ASN A 858 -31.47 -1.46 -20.38
CA ASN A 858 -31.97 -2.79 -20.13
C ASN A 858 -30.85 -3.81 -20.42
N PRO A 859 -30.01 -4.13 -19.42
CA PRO A 859 -28.99 -5.15 -19.57
C PRO A 859 -29.61 -6.52 -19.92
N PRO A 860 -28.99 -7.33 -20.79
CA PRO A 860 -29.42 -8.70 -21.04
C PRO A 860 -29.23 -9.55 -19.78
N THR A 861 -30.07 -10.58 -19.63
CA THR A 861 -29.96 -11.56 -18.55
C THR A 861 -29.55 -12.92 -19.06
N ASP A 862 -28.81 -13.67 -18.26
CA ASP A 862 -28.58 -15.10 -18.49
C ASP A 862 -29.87 -15.92 -18.26
N GLY A 863 -29.80 -17.24 -18.44
CA GLY A 863 -30.91 -18.15 -18.23
C GLY A 863 -31.38 -18.26 -16.78
N SER A 864 -30.57 -17.81 -15.82
CA SER A 864 -30.88 -17.77 -14.39
C SER A 864 -31.41 -16.38 -13.95
N GLY A 865 -31.41 -15.39 -14.84
CA GLY A 865 -31.90 -14.04 -14.60
C GLY A 865 -30.85 -13.04 -14.12
N HIS A 866 -29.57 -13.39 -14.09
CA HIS A 866 -28.50 -12.48 -13.69
C HIS A 866 -28.10 -11.54 -14.82
N VAL A 867 -27.66 -10.34 -14.46
CA VAL A 867 -27.09 -9.34 -15.38
C VAL A 867 -25.56 -9.25 -15.16
N GLY A 868 -24.85 -8.58 -16.05
CA GLY A 868 -23.39 -8.39 -15.94
C GLY A 868 -22.94 -7.34 -14.92
N ASP A 869 -23.65 -7.16 -13.80
CA ASP A 869 -23.33 -6.15 -12.77
C ASP A 869 -22.31 -6.61 -11.72
N HIS A 870 -21.94 -7.89 -11.76
CA HIS A 870 -20.94 -8.50 -10.90
C HIS A 870 -19.57 -8.61 -11.63
N PRO A 871 -18.65 -7.64 -11.45
CA PRO A 871 -17.30 -7.76 -12.00
C PRO A 871 -16.53 -8.87 -11.31
N GLN A 872 -15.83 -9.69 -12.09
CA GLN A 872 -14.95 -10.73 -11.57
C GLN A 872 -13.56 -10.13 -11.30
N ASN A 873 -12.99 -10.31 -10.10
CA ASN A 873 -11.65 -9.85 -9.75
C ASN A 873 -11.45 -8.33 -9.96
N GLY A 874 -12.50 -7.53 -9.79
CA GLY A 874 -12.46 -6.10 -10.09
C GLY A 874 -12.26 -5.76 -11.58
N MET A 875 -12.41 -6.71 -12.51
CA MET A 875 -12.36 -6.46 -13.96
C MET A 875 -13.75 -6.13 -14.53
N LEU A 876 -13.80 -5.47 -15.69
CA LEU A 876 -15.03 -5.40 -16.48
C LEU A 876 -15.46 -6.79 -16.97
N THR A 877 -16.76 -6.95 -17.28
CA THR A 877 -17.23 -8.18 -17.94
C THR A 877 -16.52 -8.37 -19.27
N GLN A 878 -16.36 -9.63 -19.69
CA GLN A 878 -15.54 -9.93 -20.85
C GLN A 878 -16.05 -9.22 -22.12
N LEU A 879 -17.37 -9.02 -22.27
CA LEU A 879 -17.94 -8.31 -23.41
C LEU A 879 -17.90 -6.77 -23.26
N ASP A 880 -17.71 -6.21 -22.06
CA ASP A 880 -17.55 -4.76 -21.83
C ASP A 880 -16.08 -4.30 -21.78
N SER A 881 -15.12 -5.23 -21.78
CA SER A 881 -13.69 -4.95 -21.88
C SER A 881 -13.26 -4.17 -23.13
N GLY A 882 -14.13 -4.14 -24.15
CA GLY A 882 -13.97 -3.32 -25.36
C GLY A 882 -13.30 -3.99 -26.54
N PHE A 883 -12.87 -5.25 -26.44
CA PHE A 883 -12.10 -5.92 -27.51
C PHE A 883 -12.94 -6.60 -28.61
N LEU A 884 -14.27 -6.64 -28.47
CA LEU A 884 -15.16 -7.10 -29.53
C LEU A 884 -15.67 -5.92 -30.33
N ASP A 885 -15.45 -5.97 -31.64
CA ASP A 885 -15.84 -4.94 -32.58
C ASP A 885 -16.19 -5.52 -33.97
N ALA A 886 -16.57 -4.64 -34.89
CA ALA A 886 -16.89 -5.03 -36.27
C ALA A 886 -15.70 -5.59 -37.07
N ASN A 887 -14.46 -5.46 -36.61
CA ASN A 887 -13.29 -6.06 -37.26
C ASN A 887 -13.05 -7.49 -36.80
N THR A 888 -13.58 -7.88 -35.64
CA THR A 888 -13.46 -9.23 -35.09
C THR A 888 -13.92 -10.28 -36.10
N THR A 889 -13.06 -11.26 -36.38
CA THR A 889 -13.27 -12.30 -37.39
C THR A 889 -13.53 -13.68 -36.78
N LEU A 890 -12.99 -13.93 -35.59
CA LEU A 890 -13.15 -15.18 -34.86
C LEU A 890 -13.34 -14.89 -33.37
N VAL A 891 -14.31 -15.56 -32.77
CA VAL A 891 -14.46 -15.65 -31.31
C VAL A 891 -14.46 -17.11 -30.90
N SER A 892 -13.70 -17.46 -29.87
CA SER A 892 -13.78 -18.77 -29.25
C SER A 892 -14.03 -18.64 -27.76
N LEU A 893 -14.82 -19.55 -27.19
CA LEU A 893 -15.11 -19.54 -25.76
C LEU A 893 -15.51 -20.92 -25.21
N SER A 894 -15.24 -21.16 -23.93
CA SER A 894 -15.93 -22.14 -23.07
C SER A 894 -16.63 -21.40 -21.94
N ILE A 895 -17.90 -21.69 -21.69
CA ILE A 895 -18.67 -21.10 -20.59
C ILE A 895 -19.81 -22.04 -20.18
N GLY A 896 -20.38 -21.88 -18.98
CA GLY A 896 -21.50 -22.70 -18.49
C GLY A 896 -21.13 -23.75 -17.42
N GLY A 897 -19.85 -24.12 -17.26
CA GLY A 897 -19.44 -25.09 -16.25
C GLY A 897 -19.59 -24.58 -14.82
N ASN A 898 -19.25 -23.30 -14.60
CA ASN A 898 -19.40 -22.66 -13.30
C ASN A 898 -20.86 -22.38 -12.94
N ASP A 899 -21.70 -22.04 -13.94
CA ASP A 899 -23.14 -21.77 -13.78
C ASP A 899 -23.90 -22.99 -13.23
N ILE A 900 -23.45 -24.20 -13.59
CA ILE A 900 -24.02 -25.44 -13.05
C ILE A 900 -23.41 -25.85 -11.71
N LYS A 901 -22.56 -25.00 -11.10
CA LYS A 901 -21.82 -25.22 -9.85
C LYS A 901 -20.90 -26.45 -9.90
N PHE A 902 -20.28 -26.73 -11.05
CA PHE A 902 -19.52 -27.96 -11.24
C PHE A 902 -18.32 -28.09 -10.28
N GLY A 903 -17.58 -27.01 -10.03
CA GLY A 903 -16.51 -26.97 -9.03
C GLY A 903 -16.99 -27.37 -7.62
N PRO A 904 -17.95 -26.65 -7.03
CA PRO A 904 -18.56 -27.02 -5.74
C PRO A 904 -19.09 -28.46 -5.67
N ILE A 905 -19.69 -28.97 -6.75
CA ILE A 905 -20.17 -30.37 -6.84
C ILE A 905 -19.00 -31.35 -6.76
N PHE A 906 -17.96 -31.13 -7.55
CA PHE A 906 -16.79 -31.97 -7.59
C PHE A 906 -16.11 -32.06 -6.22
N LEU A 907 -16.01 -30.92 -5.54
CA LEU A 907 -15.43 -30.80 -4.21
C LEU A 907 -16.28 -31.50 -3.14
N THR A 908 -17.60 -31.39 -3.26
CA THR A 908 -18.53 -32.15 -2.44
C THR A 908 -18.29 -33.65 -2.59
N CYS A 909 -18.02 -34.14 -3.81
CA CYS A 909 -17.70 -35.56 -4.03
C CYS A 909 -16.37 -35.99 -3.39
N ILE A 910 -15.34 -35.15 -3.44
CA ILE A 910 -14.06 -35.41 -2.75
C ILE A 910 -14.27 -35.50 -1.22
N VAL A 911 -14.98 -34.55 -0.64
CA VAL A 911 -15.29 -34.53 0.80
C VAL A 911 -16.19 -35.71 1.17
N ALA A 912 -17.17 -36.04 0.33
CA ALA A 912 -18.11 -37.13 0.54
C ALA A 912 -17.39 -38.49 0.64
N ALA A 913 -16.24 -38.69 -0.03
CA ALA A 913 -15.43 -39.90 0.12
C ALA A 913 -14.88 -40.12 1.55
N THR A 914 -14.90 -39.10 2.40
CA THR A 914 -14.59 -39.21 3.83
C THR A 914 -15.83 -39.42 4.72
N THR A 915 -17.02 -39.51 4.11
CA THR A 915 -18.31 -39.65 4.79
C THR A 915 -19.07 -40.88 4.26
N PRO A 916 -20.05 -41.44 5.02
CA PRO A 916 -20.83 -42.59 4.55
C PRO A 916 -21.90 -42.24 3.48
N VAL A 917 -21.92 -40.99 3.00
CA VAL A 917 -23.00 -40.45 2.16
C VAL A 917 -22.45 -40.05 0.79
N PRO A 918 -22.89 -40.69 -0.32
CA PRO A 918 -22.43 -40.32 -1.67
C PRO A 918 -22.88 -38.91 -2.05
N CYS A 919 -22.06 -38.15 -2.79
CA CYS A 919 -22.39 -36.78 -3.17
C CYS A 919 -23.61 -36.66 -4.10
N ASN A 920 -23.89 -37.70 -4.89
CA ASN A 920 -25.04 -37.80 -5.78
C ASN A 920 -26.31 -38.36 -5.07
N ALA A 921 -26.16 -39.11 -3.98
CA ALA A 921 -27.27 -39.83 -3.35
C ALA A 921 -27.90 -39.11 -2.14
N ALA A 922 -27.27 -38.05 -1.60
CA ALA A 922 -27.86 -37.26 -0.52
C ALA A 922 -28.59 -36.01 -1.01
N PRO A 923 -29.54 -35.48 -0.20
CA PRO A 923 -30.05 -34.12 -0.36
C PRO A 923 -28.97 -33.11 0.05
N ILE A 924 -27.77 -33.20 -0.56
CA ILE A 924 -26.75 -32.18 -0.40
C ILE A 924 -27.29 -30.96 -1.13
N LEU A 925 -27.67 -29.96 -0.34
CA LEU A 925 -28.06 -28.64 -0.82
C LEU A 925 -26.80 -27.79 -0.85
N LEU A 926 -26.36 -27.41 -2.05
CA LEU A 926 -25.38 -26.34 -2.16
C LEU A 926 -26.09 -25.00 -1.88
N SER A 927 -25.31 -23.97 -1.53
CA SER A 927 -25.87 -22.65 -1.24
C SER A 927 -26.81 -22.19 -2.37
N GLY A 928 -28.05 -21.84 -2.03
CA GLY A 928 -29.09 -21.42 -2.98
C GLY A 928 -29.94 -22.55 -3.59
N ASP A 929 -29.61 -23.82 -3.34
CA ASP A 929 -30.38 -24.95 -3.87
C ASP A 929 -31.56 -25.32 -2.97
N THR A 930 -32.68 -25.69 -3.59
CA THR A 930 -33.91 -26.13 -2.88
C THR A 930 -34.19 -27.63 -3.05
N VAL A 931 -33.42 -28.30 -3.91
CA VAL A 931 -33.46 -29.74 -4.19
C VAL A 931 -32.02 -30.29 -4.18
N GLY A 932 -31.87 -31.62 -4.06
CA GLY A 932 -30.54 -32.25 -3.99
C GLY A 932 -29.66 -31.96 -5.21
N ALA A 933 -28.34 -31.98 -5.01
CA ALA A 933 -27.33 -31.59 -6.01
C ALA A 933 -27.54 -32.20 -7.40
N GLU A 934 -27.90 -33.48 -7.52
CA GLU A 934 -28.16 -34.14 -8.81
C GLU A 934 -29.32 -33.48 -9.57
N GLU A 935 -30.48 -33.33 -8.93
CA GLU A 935 -31.67 -32.72 -9.53
C GLU A 935 -31.46 -31.22 -9.77
N ALA A 936 -30.80 -30.51 -8.85
CA ALA A 936 -30.48 -29.09 -9.01
C ALA A 936 -29.55 -28.88 -10.23
N THR A 937 -28.52 -29.70 -10.37
CA THR A 937 -27.57 -29.64 -11.50
C THR A 937 -28.28 -29.92 -12.82
N LYS A 938 -29.10 -30.97 -12.87
CA LYS A 938 -29.88 -31.30 -14.06
C LYS A 938 -30.81 -30.16 -14.46
N ASN A 939 -31.48 -29.53 -13.50
CA ASN A 939 -32.36 -28.39 -13.75
C ASN A 939 -31.60 -27.19 -14.32
N ARG A 940 -30.44 -26.83 -13.78
CA ARG A 940 -29.61 -25.75 -14.35
C ARG A 940 -29.13 -26.07 -15.75
N VAL A 941 -28.61 -27.29 -15.97
CA VAL A 941 -28.13 -27.73 -17.29
C VAL A 941 -29.23 -27.69 -18.35
N GLN A 942 -30.45 -28.16 -18.01
CA GLN A 942 -31.53 -28.28 -19.00
C GLN A 942 -32.27 -26.95 -19.23
N ASN A 943 -32.45 -26.14 -18.19
CA ASN A 943 -33.34 -24.98 -18.25
C ASN A 943 -32.59 -23.65 -18.41
N GLU A 944 -31.37 -23.53 -17.88
CA GLU A 944 -30.65 -22.25 -17.79
C GLU A 944 -29.56 -22.17 -18.87
N VAL A 945 -28.70 -23.18 -18.98
CA VAL A 945 -27.52 -23.16 -19.88
C VAL A 945 -27.87 -22.87 -21.36
N PRO A 946 -28.86 -23.51 -22.00
CA PRO A 946 -29.15 -23.24 -23.41
C PRO A 946 -29.53 -21.78 -23.66
N THR A 947 -30.30 -21.20 -22.73
CA THR A 947 -30.72 -19.79 -22.77
C THR A 947 -29.52 -18.87 -22.55
N SER A 948 -28.69 -19.12 -21.53
CA SER A 948 -27.49 -18.32 -21.27
C SER A 948 -26.53 -18.32 -22.46
N VAL A 949 -26.28 -19.48 -23.06
CA VAL A 949 -25.44 -19.61 -24.25
C VAL A 949 -26.02 -18.83 -25.43
N ALA A 950 -27.32 -18.99 -25.72
CA ALA A 950 -27.96 -18.27 -26.82
C ALA A 950 -27.90 -16.74 -26.63
N THR A 951 -28.08 -16.25 -25.39
CA THR A 951 -27.93 -14.83 -25.04
C THR A 951 -26.50 -14.36 -25.27
N ILE A 952 -25.49 -15.05 -24.72
CA ILE A 952 -24.09 -14.66 -24.87
C ILE A 952 -23.68 -14.61 -26.35
N LEU A 953 -24.03 -15.62 -27.14
CA LEU A 953 -23.70 -15.64 -28.56
C LEU A 953 -24.39 -14.51 -29.33
N THR A 954 -25.61 -14.14 -28.92
CA THR A 954 -26.32 -12.98 -29.47
C THR A 954 -25.61 -11.67 -29.13
N GLU A 955 -25.18 -11.48 -27.88
CA GLU A 955 -24.45 -10.27 -27.47
C GLU A 955 -23.06 -10.18 -28.12
N ILE A 956 -22.36 -11.31 -28.28
CA ILE A 956 -21.13 -11.40 -29.07
C ILE A 956 -21.42 -10.96 -30.52
N HIS A 957 -22.46 -11.49 -31.15
CA HIS A 957 -22.80 -11.13 -32.53
C HIS A 957 -23.16 -9.65 -32.70
N LYS A 958 -23.83 -9.04 -31.71
CA LYS A 958 -24.12 -7.61 -31.72
C LYS A 958 -22.86 -6.75 -31.72
N LYS A 959 -21.86 -7.11 -30.91
CA LYS A 959 -20.58 -6.38 -30.81
C LYS A 959 -19.62 -6.72 -31.96
N ALA A 960 -19.63 -7.97 -32.41
CA ALA A 960 -18.77 -8.52 -33.45
C ALA A 960 -19.58 -9.18 -34.59
N PRO A 961 -20.30 -8.39 -35.41
CA PRO A 961 -21.25 -8.91 -36.41
C PRO A 961 -20.61 -9.74 -37.52
N ASN A 962 -19.30 -9.59 -37.74
CA ASN A 962 -18.54 -10.31 -38.77
C ASN A 962 -17.82 -11.55 -38.25
N ALA A 963 -17.86 -11.81 -36.94
CA ALA A 963 -17.12 -12.90 -36.34
C ALA A 963 -17.80 -14.25 -36.52
N LYS A 964 -17.02 -15.26 -36.90
CA LYS A 964 -17.40 -16.67 -36.71
C LYS A 964 -17.18 -17.04 -35.25
N ILE A 965 -18.04 -17.90 -34.69
CA ILE A 965 -18.00 -18.22 -33.25
C ILE A 965 -17.84 -19.71 -33.02
N VAL A 966 -16.84 -20.11 -32.23
CA VAL A 966 -16.64 -21.50 -31.80
C VAL A 966 -16.87 -21.61 -30.30
N LEU A 967 -17.98 -22.25 -29.91
CA LEU A 967 -18.23 -22.64 -28.52
C LEU A 967 -17.58 -24.00 -28.25
N MET A 968 -16.55 -24.02 -27.41
CA MET A 968 -15.84 -25.23 -27.00
C MET A 968 -16.56 -25.88 -25.82
N GLY A 969 -16.78 -27.20 -25.89
CA GLY A 969 -17.32 -27.98 -24.77
C GLY A 969 -16.28 -28.34 -23.71
N TYR A 970 -16.70 -29.15 -22.74
CA TYR A 970 -15.85 -29.73 -21.69
C TYR A 970 -15.54 -31.21 -22.00
N PRO A 971 -14.39 -31.75 -21.56
CA PRO A 971 -14.02 -33.12 -21.86
C PRO A 971 -14.73 -34.07 -20.90
N GLU A 972 -14.67 -35.37 -21.20
CA GLU A 972 -14.95 -36.37 -20.18
C GLU A 972 -13.81 -36.34 -19.15
N LEU A 973 -14.14 -36.29 -17.86
CA LEU A 973 -13.13 -36.06 -16.83
C LEU A 973 -12.45 -37.34 -16.38
N PHE A 974 -13.22 -38.40 -16.16
CA PHE A 974 -12.71 -39.64 -15.59
C PHE A 974 -12.72 -40.81 -16.57
N GLN A 975 -11.71 -41.66 -16.48
CA GLN A 975 -11.72 -42.94 -17.15
C GLN A 975 -12.72 -43.89 -16.47
N SER A 976 -13.66 -44.43 -17.25
CA SER A 976 -14.61 -45.44 -16.77
C SER A 976 -13.91 -46.68 -16.20
N GLY A 977 -14.36 -47.14 -15.03
CA GLY A 977 -13.85 -48.35 -14.37
C GLY A 977 -12.44 -48.25 -13.77
N SER A 978 -11.99 -47.04 -13.44
CA SER A 978 -10.65 -46.76 -12.87
C SER A 978 -10.76 -46.02 -11.53
N SER A 979 -9.72 -46.08 -10.69
CA SER A 979 -9.68 -45.36 -9.40
C SER A 979 -8.30 -44.72 -9.18
N CYS A 980 -8.25 -43.40 -9.09
CA CYS A 980 -7.02 -42.63 -8.86
C CYS A 980 -7.19 -41.36 -7.99
N VAL A 981 -8.43 -41.03 -7.62
CA VAL A 981 -8.80 -39.89 -6.78
C VAL A 981 -9.82 -40.34 -5.74
N PHE A 982 -9.99 -39.55 -4.66
CA PHE A 982 -10.96 -39.81 -3.59
C PHE A 982 -12.40 -39.51 -4.01
N ILE A 983 -12.89 -40.19 -5.05
CA ILE A 983 -14.26 -40.16 -5.57
C ILE A 983 -14.61 -41.62 -5.89
N ASP A 984 -15.83 -42.09 -5.64
CA ASP A 984 -16.19 -43.49 -5.96
C ASP A 984 -16.58 -43.67 -7.44
N ASP A 985 -16.68 -44.91 -7.92
CA ASP A 985 -17.00 -45.22 -9.32
C ASP A 985 -18.37 -44.70 -9.77
N LEU A 986 -19.39 -44.73 -8.90
CA LEU A 986 -20.74 -44.27 -9.23
C LEU A 986 -20.78 -42.75 -9.34
N GLN A 987 -20.10 -42.05 -8.42
CA GLN A 987 -19.95 -40.60 -8.47
C GLN A 987 -19.17 -40.15 -9.71
N ARG A 988 -18.10 -40.84 -10.09
CA ARG A 988 -17.38 -40.59 -11.35
C ARG A 988 -18.29 -40.75 -12.57
N GLY A 989 -19.08 -41.82 -12.61
CA GLY A 989 -20.04 -42.05 -13.70
C GLY A 989 -21.05 -40.92 -13.84
N TRP A 990 -21.61 -40.46 -12.72
CA TRP A 990 -22.53 -39.32 -12.69
C TRP A 990 -21.85 -38.00 -13.14
N LEU A 991 -20.63 -37.71 -12.68
CA LEU A 991 -19.89 -36.52 -13.10
C LEU A 991 -19.60 -36.51 -14.61
N ASN A 992 -19.28 -37.68 -15.19
CA ASN A 992 -19.15 -37.82 -16.65
C ASN A 992 -20.50 -37.62 -17.35
N GLU A 993 -21.61 -38.16 -16.83
CA GLU A 993 -22.96 -37.93 -17.38
C GLU A 993 -23.33 -36.43 -17.41
N VAL A 994 -22.97 -35.69 -16.36
CA VAL A 994 -23.14 -34.22 -16.33
C VAL A 994 -22.38 -33.54 -17.46
N ALA A 995 -21.16 -33.97 -17.80
CA ALA A 995 -20.41 -33.43 -18.93
C ALA A 995 -21.14 -33.66 -20.27
N TYR A 996 -21.74 -34.84 -20.48
CA TYR A 996 -22.55 -35.14 -21.67
C TYR A 996 -23.83 -34.31 -21.75
N MET A 997 -24.54 -34.14 -20.62
CA MET A 997 -25.72 -33.28 -20.55
C MET A 997 -25.36 -31.83 -20.86
N LEU A 998 -24.27 -31.32 -20.29
CA LEU A 998 -23.80 -29.96 -20.51
C LEU A 998 -23.41 -29.73 -21.97
N ALA A 999 -22.68 -30.65 -22.60
CA ALA A 999 -22.35 -30.58 -24.02
C ALA A 999 -23.62 -30.48 -24.90
N THR A 1000 -24.63 -31.28 -24.59
CA THR A 1000 -25.92 -31.26 -25.29
C THR A 1000 -26.64 -29.92 -25.11
N ALA A 1001 -26.68 -29.40 -23.88
CA ALA A 1001 -27.30 -28.11 -23.57
C ALA A 1001 -26.61 -26.94 -24.29
N MET A 1002 -25.27 -26.94 -24.30
CA MET A 1002 -24.47 -25.95 -25.04
C MET A 1002 -24.72 -26.01 -26.55
N GLN A 1003 -24.78 -27.22 -27.12
CA GLN A 1003 -25.11 -27.42 -28.52
C GLN A 1003 -26.53 -26.90 -28.85
N ASN A 1004 -27.50 -27.15 -27.98
CA ASN A 1004 -28.86 -26.62 -28.12
C ASN A 1004 -28.88 -25.08 -28.05
N GLY A 1005 -28.08 -24.47 -27.19
CA GLY A 1005 -27.91 -23.01 -27.11
C GLY A 1005 -27.34 -22.42 -28.42
N VAL A 1006 -26.34 -23.07 -29.02
CA VAL A 1006 -25.81 -22.69 -30.35
C VAL A 1006 -26.90 -22.78 -31.42
N ALA A 1007 -27.67 -23.87 -31.44
CA ALA A 1007 -28.77 -24.06 -32.39
C ALA A 1007 -29.87 -22.99 -32.21
N ALA A 1008 -30.21 -22.63 -30.97
CA ALA A 1008 -31.16 -21.57 -30.67
C ALA A 1008 -30.66 -20.20 -31.15
N TYR A 1009 -29.38 -19.88 -30.91
CA TYR A 1009 -28.74 -18.67 -31.44
C TYR A 1009 -28.79 -18.61 -32.98
N GLN A 1010 -28.43 -19.70 -33.66
CA GLN A 1010 -28.46 -19.78 -35.13
C GLN A 1010 -29.88 -19.59 -35.69
N ALA A 1011 -30.88 -20.19 -35.04
CA ALA A 1011 -32.28 -20.04 -35.42
C ALA A 1011 -32.77 -18.60 -35.24
N ALA A 1012 -32.33 -17.92 -34.18
CA ALA A 1012 -32.68 -16.53 -33.89
C ALA A 1012 -31.95 -15.50 -34.77
N ASN A 1013 -30.80 -15.86 -35.34
CA ASN A 1013 -29.95 -14.96 -36.12
C ASN A 1013 -29.67 -15.53 -37.53
N PRO A 1014 -30.71 -15.75 -38.36
CA PRO A 1014 -30.53 -16.29 -39.70
C PRO A 1014 -29.65 -15.34 -40.54
N GLY A 1015 -28.59 -15.89 -41.13
CA GLY A 1015 -27.65 -15.12 -41.95
C GLY A 1015 -26.45 -14.53 -41.20
N ALA A 1016 -26.36 -14.72 -39.88
CA ALA A 1016 -25.12 -14.47 -39.14
C ALA A 1016 -23.96 -15.34 -39.67
N PRO A 1017 -22.69 -14.92 -39.51
CA PRO A 1017 -21.55 -15.77 -39.81
C PRO A 1017 -21.61 -17.10 -39.06
N ALA A 1018 -20.96 -18.12 -39.62
CA ALA A 1018 -21.00 -19.48 -39.09
C ALA A 1018 -20.57 -19.54 -37.61
N SER A 1019 -21.43 -20.13 -36.78
CA SER A 1019 -21.16 -20.49 -35.39
C SER A 1019 -21.25 -22.00 -35.22
N THR A 1020 -20.46 -22.59 -34.32
CA THR A 1020 -20.51 -24.04 -34.08
C THR A 1020 -20.19 -24.40 -32.62
N PHE A 1021 -20.70 -25.55 -32.19
CA PHE A 1021 -20.26 -26.24 -30.98
C PHE A 1021 -19.17 -27.24 -31.33
N ALA A 1022 -18.04 -27.22 -30.61
CA ALA A 1022 -16.93 -28.15 -30.79
C ALA A 1022 -16.77 -29.03 -29.55
N ASN A 1023 -16.97 -30.34 -29.73
CA ASN A 1023 -16.91 -31.31 -28.65
C ASN A 1023 -15.47 -31.85 -28.46
N PRO A 1024 -14.82 -31.61 -27.31
CA PRO A 1024 -13.46 -32.12 -27.06
C PRO A 1024 -13.42 -33.57 -26.57
N MET A 1025 -14.53 -34.19 -26.17
CA MET A 1025 -14.55 -35.55 -25.59
C MET A 1025 -13.79 -36.59 -26.44
N PRO A 1026 -13.95 -36.65 -27.79
CA PRO A 1026 -13.21 -37.62 -28.59
C PRO A 1026 -11.68 -37.44 -28.54
N ALA A 1027 -11.20 -36.22 -28.28
CA ALA A 1027 -9.76 -35.94 -28.18
C ALA A 1027 -9.18 -36.30 -26.80
N PHE A 1028 -10.04 -36.53 -25.81
CA PHE A 1028 -9.69 -36.91 -24.44
C PHE A 1028 -9.91 -38.41 -24.17
N ASP A 1029 -10.58 -39.14 -25.07
CA ASP A 1029 -10.76 -40.58 -24.94
C ASP A 1029 -9.41 -41.32 -24.82
N GLY A 1030 -9.30 -42.20 -23.83
CA GLY A 1030 -8.03 -42.86 -23.45
C GLY A 1030 -7.01 -41.96 -22.74
N HIS A 1031 -7.31 -40.68 -22.54
CA HIS A 1031 -6.48 -39.67 -21.86
C HIS A 1031 -7.21 -38.94 -20.73
N ASN A 1032 -8.37 -39.45 -20.31
CA ASN A 1032 -9.11 -38.92 -19.17
C ASN A 1032 -8.28 -39.03 -17.87
N LEU A 1033 -8.70 -38.34 -16.81
CA LEU A 1033 -8.12 -38.54 -15.48
C LEU A 1033 -8.24 -40.02 -15.07
N CYS A 1034 -7.25 -40.53 -14.32
CA CYS A 1034 -7.10 -41.94 -13.96
C CYS A 1034 -6.60 -42.86 -15.09
N THR A 1035 -6.06 -42.29 -16.17
CA THR A 1035 -5.19 -42.99 -17.12
C THR A 1035 -3.71 -42.73 -16.81
N SER A 1036 -2.80 -43.54 -17.36
CA SER A 1036 -1.35 -43.32 -17.20
C SER A 1036 -0.80 -42.16 -18.04
N ASN A 1037 -1.55 -41.68 -19.03
CA ASN A 1037 -1.22 -40.54 -19.89
C ASN A 1037 -2.38 -39.55 -19.90
N ASN A 1038 -2.72 -39.03 -18.72
CA ASN A 1038 -3.86 -38.15 -18.52
C ASN A 1038 -3.61 -36.74 -19.05
N TYR A 1039 -4.64 -36.17 -19.68
CA TYR A 1039 -4.70 -34.80 -20.16
C TYR A 1039 -5.33 -33.84 -19.15
N VAL A 1040 -5.79 -34.35 -18.01
CA VAL A 1040 -6.42 -33.60 -16.92
C VAL A 1040 -5.57 -33.75 -15.66
N ASN A 1041 -5.28 -32.66 -14.96
CA ASN A 1041 -4.53 -32.71 -13.71
C ASN A 1041 -5.27 -33.50 -12.62
N GLY A 1042 -4.51 -34.19 -11.78
CA GLY A 1042 -5.02 -34.70 -10.50
C GLY A 1042 -5.14 -33.59 -9.45
N MET A 1043 -5.10 -33.97 -8.18
CA MET A 1043 -5.03 -33.02 -7.07
C MET A 1043 -3.64 -32.39 -6.99
N ILE A 1044 -3.56 -31.06 -6.99
CA ILE A 1044 -2.33 -30.28 -6.83
C ILE A 1044 -2.41 -29.49 -5.53
N THR A 1045 -1.46 -29.70 -4.62
CA THR A 1045 -1.43 -29.03 -3.31
C THR A 1045 -0.43 -27.89 -3.22
N GLN A 1046 0.39 -27.70 -4.26
CA GLN A 1046 1.25 -26.54 -4.38
C GLN A 1046 0.42 -25.38 -4.93
N LEU A 1047 0.28 -24.32 -4.14
CA LEU A 1047 -0.50 -23.14 -4.48
C LEU A 1047 0.30 -22.16 -5.34
N THR A 1048 -0.37 -21.46 -6.24
CA THR A 1048 0.18 -20.32 -6.99
C THR A 1048 -0.03 -19.01 -6.22
N PRO A 1049 0.59 -17.88 -6.62
CA PRO A 1049 0.35 -16.59 -5.99
C PRO A 1049 -1.12 -16.14 -5.93
N GLY A 1050 -1.93 -16.45 -6.95
CA GLY A 1050 -3.37 -16.16 -7.03
C GLY A 1050 -4.27 -17.12 -6.25
N ASP A 1051 -3.74 -18.24 -5.76
CA ASP A 1051 -4.45 -19.27 -4.99
C ASP A 1051 -4.66 -18.87 -3.51
N THR A 1052 -4.71 -17.57 -3.18
CA THR A 1052 -4.77 -17.08 -1.78
C THR A 1052 -5.97 -17.61 -1.00
N TYR A 1053 -7.09 -17.85 -1.69
CA TYR A 1053 -8.30 -18.48 -1.15
C TYR A 1053 -8.51 -19.90 -1.68
N ALA A 1054 -7.42 -20.57 -2.05
CA ALA A 1054 -7.44 -21.95 -2.46
C ALA A 1054 -8.25 -22.78 -1.48
N MET A 1055 -9.11 -23.60 -2.07
CA MET A 1055 -10.06 -24.34 -1.28
C MET A 1055 -9.33 -25.36 -0.40
N LYS A 1056 -9.70 -25.42 0.88
CA LYS A 1056 -9.08 -26.34 1.84
C LYS A 1056 -9.84 -27.66 1.87
N VAL A 1057 -9.14 -28.77 1.65
CA VAL A 1057 -9.70 -30.12 1.71
C VAL A 1057 -9.14 -30.88 2.91
N PRO A 1058 -9.97 -31.64 3.65
CA PRO A 1058 -9.51 -32.47 4.75
C PRO A 1058 -8.83 -33.73 4.20
N ILE A 1059 -7.50 -33.80 4.31
CA ILE A 1059 -6.70 -34.99 3.97
C ILE A 1059 -6.10 -35.53 5.26
N SER A 1060 -6.49 -36.74 5.66
CA SER A 1060 -6.01 -37.40 6.89
C SER A 1060 -6.16 -36.55 8.17
N GLY A 1061 -7.20 -35.73 8.25
CA GLY A 1061 -7.46 -34.84 9.40
C GLY A 1061 -6.75 -33.47 9.34
N THR A 1062 -5.95 -33.20 8.32
CA THR A 1062 -5.31 -31.90 8.08
C THR A 1062 -6.00 -31.15 6.94
N GLN A 1063 -6.20 -29.85 7.09
CA GLN A 1063 -6.70 -28.98 6.02
C GLN A 1063 -5.57 -28.62 5.06
N VAL A 1064 -5.65 -29.07 3.82
CA VAL A 1064 -4.64 -28.82 2.77
C VAL A 1064 -5.24 -27.92 1.71
N GLY A 1065 -4.54 -26.84 1.34
CA GLY A 1065 -4.93 -25.99 0.22
C GLY A 1065 -4.82 -26.75 -1.09
N LEU A 1066 -5.86 -26.71 -1.91
CA LEU A 1066 -5.90 -27.31 -3.23
C LEU A 1066 -5.79 -26.19 -4.29
N SER A 1067 -4.76 -26.26 -5.12
CA SER A 1067 -4.57 -25.32 -6.22
C SER A 1067 -5.71 -25.41 -7.22
N MET A 1068 -6.12 -24.26 -7.76
CA MET A 1068 -7.16 -24.16 -8.78
C MET A 1068 -6.79 -24.90 -10.09
N GLN A 1069 -5.49 -25.18 -10.31
CA GLN A 1069 -4.99 -26.02 -11.41
C GLN A 1069 -5.52 -27.47 -11.39
N SER A 1070 -6.01 -27.93 -10.24
CA SER A 1070 -6.50 -29.31 -10.07
C SER A 1070 -7.69 -29.58 -10.98
N PHE A 1071 -7.76 -30.78 -11.55
CA PHE A 1071 -8.88 -31.25 -12.39
C PHE A 1071 -9.14 -30.46 -13.68
N HIS A 1072 -8.21 -29.59 -14.08
CA HIS A 1072 -8.26 -28.87 -15.35
C HIS A 1072 -7.34 -29.51 -16.39
N PRO A 1073 -7.55 -29.24 -17.69
CA PRO A 1073 -6.64 -29.71 -18.74
C PRO A 1073 -5.21 -29.24 -18.51
N ASN A 1074 -4.27 -30.17 -18.52
CA ASN A 1074 -2.84 -29.87 -18.39
C ASN A 1074 -2.25 -29.39 -19.73
N LYS A 1075 -0.93 -29.22 -19.81
CA LYS A 1075 -0.26 -28.78 -21.06
C LYS A 1075 -0.54 -29.71 -22.26
N ALA A 1076 -0.70 -31.01 -22.04
CA ALA A 1076 -1.08 -31.96 -23.09
C ALA A 1076 -2.58 -31.85 -23.43
N GLY A 1077 -3.46 -31.73 -22.43
CA GLY A 1077 -4.90 -31.54 -22.64
C GLY A 1077 -5.24 -30.26 -23.40
N THR A 1078 -4.60 -29.14 -23.07
CA THR A 1078 -4.75 -27.89 -23.84
C THR A 1078 -4.23 -28.01 -25.27
N THR A 1079 -3.25 -28.88 -25.54
CA THR A 1079 -2.82 -29.20 -26.91
C THR A 1079 -3.90 -29.99 -27.66
N ALA A 1080 -4.56 -30.96 -27.00
CA ALA A 1080 -5.70 -31.67 -27.57
C ALA A 1080 -6.86 -30.72 -27.90
N TYR A 1081 -7.20 -29.82 -26.97
CA TYR A 1081 -8.18 -28.75 -27.20
C TYR A 1081 -7.84 -27.86 -28.38
N ALA A 1082 -6.58 -27.46 -28.54
CA ALA A 1082 -6.15 -26.66 -29.68
C ALA A 1082 -6.38 -27.42 -31.00
N GLY A 1083 -6.15 -28.73 -31.03
CA GLY A 1083 -6.48 -29.59 -32.16
C GLY A 1083 -7.98 -29.59 -32.49
N VAL A 1084 -8.85 -29.62 -31.48
CA VAL A 1084 -10.30 -29.53 -31.64
C VAL A 1084 -10.71 -28.16 -32.20
N LEU A 1085 -10.10 -27.06 -31.71
CA LEU A 1085 -10.34 -25.73 -32.27
C LEU A 1085 -9.91 -25.67 -33.75
N ASN A 1086 -8.74 -26.21 -34.09
CA ASN A 1086 -8.23 -26.24 -35.46
C ASN A 1086 -9.21 -26.93 -36.43
N GLN A 1087 -9.84 -28.02 -35.99
CA GLN A 1087 -10.86 -28.72 -36.76
C GLN A 1087 -12.15 -27.90 -36.89
N ALA A 1088 -12.58 -27.25 -35.80
CA ALA A 1088 -13.79 -26.44 -35.79
C ALA A 1088 -13.68 -25.20 -36.70
N VAL A 1089 -12.55 -24.49 -36.66
CA VAL A 1089 -12.31 -23.33 -37.53
C VAL A 1089 -12.24 -23.73 -39.01
N GLN A 1090 -11.72 -24.92 -39.32
CA GLN A 1090 -11.77 -25.48 -40.67
C GLN A 1090 -13.21 -25.82 -41.08
N ALA A 1091 -13.99 -26.45 -40.21
CA ALA A 1091 -15.37 -26.87 -40.50
C ALA A 1091 -16.30 -25.69 -40.81
N ILE A 1092 -16.10 -24.55 -40.15
CA ILE A 1092 -16.87 -23.31 -40.39
C ILE A 1092 -16.27 -22.45 -41.52
N GLY A 1093 -15.25 -22.95 -42.23
CA GLY A 1093 -14.59 -22.28 -43.35
C GLY A 1093 -13.88 -20.98 -42.96
N TYR A 1094 -13.39 -20.88 -41.73
CA TYR A 1094 -12.53 -19.77 -41.31
C TYR A 1094 -11.12 -19.93 -41.90
N ARG A 1095 -10.63 -21.17 -41.89
CA ARG A 1095 -9.39 -21.60 -42.55
C ARG A 1095 -9.66 -22.05 -43.98
#